data_AF-A0A0C1ZE64-F1
#
_entry.id   AF-A0A0C1ZE64-F1
#
_cell.length_a   1.000
_cell.length_b   1.000
_cell.length_c   1.000
_cell.angle_alpha   90.00
_cell.angle_beta   90.00
_cell.angle_gamma   90.00
#
_symmetry.space_group_name_H-M   'P 1'
#
loop_
_entity.id
_entity.type
_entity.pdbx_description
1 polymer ?
#
loop_
_entity_poly.entity_id
_entity_poly.type
_entity_poly.pdbx_seq_one_letter_code
_entity_poly.pdbx_strand_id
1 'polypeptide(L)'
;MARPEDLGRSLDAAARARLDAGEHESLAAELARANRHAQAGWVLEQIWDFAGATSHYLSGGRVLDALRTAIESGIPGVWQLVFQVLADARDQPELLHDAAKQLERRGRHEDAAQVLELAEARPELRAAALMNAGDRLAAAQTLADAGLPRRALETLGPLDSLANHDFALHAHPQLGNPASASSAREHALAAALSWDLGDAEATARHAQRARRLGALEGELGRQVRTLLARALSSLGHDLAGQLVLAEADDDEPERSPSELAPQGRYRVTATLPAAYAGAAYVGVDRVSLQEVELHLLVAEYGEIERPGPAVHQALERFAAAALRANSLGHPAIRPVLRLDTDIGLLAMPRREGPVLRSLIRPPGLEGATSRARSMVAFMLDGLAAGHAAGLVHGSLLPSQIVCDALGRPLLGPFGAHHLAGLVATRTGGLEELLSMTPPEQRGGAEPSQAGDVYMIGSLWAALLAGRFSPALDEIPAGERDEIAALIDEDPRARPGAREILTRLRAPVEDLSTLAGGGPSPEDSMRGPARIDPRLGRAVDVIAADSWTDTELDLLCTARNPWLQNILDREGRVFRLAAWPDGCRTLDAATSWASLLDPLALELLDPGGEPNAPEPEDLRLANVTLREAVTSRMDGAAIVVTAAGELMLALDRLLTR
;
A
#
# COMPACT_ATOMS: atom_id res chain seq x y z
N MET A 1 -40.24 -38.53 -18.23
CA MET A 1 -40.33 -39.87 -17.59
C MET A 1 -41.46 -39.86 -16.57
N ALA A 2 -42.10 -41.02 -16.33
CA ALA A 2 -43.15 -41.17 -15.32
C ALA A 2 -42.59 -40.88 -13.91
N ARG A 3 -43.36 -40.24 -13.03
CA ARG A 3 -42.92 -39.97 -11.64
C ARG A 3 -42.82 -41.29 -10.87
N PRO A 4 -42.03 -41.38 -9.79
CA PRO A 4 -41.98 -42.58 -8.95
C PRO A 4 -43.38 -43.07 -8.52
N GLU A 5 -44.27 -42.13 -8.22
CA GLU A 5 -45.68 -42.36 -7.87
C GLU A 5 -46.49 -43.05 -8.99
N ASP A 6 -46.11 -42.84 -10.25
CA ASP A 6 -46.75 -43.46 -11.41
C ASP A 6 -46.28 -44.91 -11.63
N LEU A 7 -45.09 -45.28 -11.12
CA LEU A 7 -44.59 -46.65 -11.21
C LEU A 7 -45.44 -47.61 -10.38
N GLY A 8 -45.84 -47.23 -9.16
CA GLY A 8 -46.79 -48.00 -8.36
C GLY A 8 -48.18 -48.12 -9.01
N ARG A 9 -48.63 -47.08 -9.73
CA ARG A 9 -49.90 -47.09 -10.50
C ARG A 9 -49.86 -47.93 -11.78
N SER A 10 -48.68 -48.30 -12.26
CA SER A 10 -48.51 -49.17 -13.43
C SER A 10 -48.41 -50.68 -13.11
N LEU A 11 -48.45 -51.04 -11.83
CA LEU A 11 -48.58 -52.44 -11.40
C LEU A 11 -49.99 -52.98 -11.75
N ASP A 12 -50.15 -54.30 -11.85
CA ASP A 12 -51.48 -54.90 -12.00
C ASP A 12 -52.10 -55.16 -10.61
N ALA A 13 -53.36 -55.61 -10.59
CA ALA A 13 -54.06 -55.88 -9.35
C ALA A 13 -53.42 -57.04 -8.55
N ALA A 14 -52.81 -58.01 -9.23
CA ALA A 14 -52.16 -59.15 -8.60
C ALA A 14 -50.85 -58.75 -7.89
N ALA A 15 -50.03 -57.92 -8.53
CA ALA A 15 -48.82 -57.36 -7.95
C ALA A 15 -49.13 -56.49 -6.72
N ARG A 16 -50.22 -55.72 -6.75
CA ARG A 16 -50.66 -54.91 -5.59
C ARG A 16 -51.09 -55.77 -4.41
N ALA A 17 -51.87 -56.82 -4.65
CA ALA A 17 -52.26 -57.74 -3.58
C ALA A 17 -51.05 -58.41 -2.91
N ARG A 18 -49.97 -58.66 -3.67
CA ARG A 18 -48.72 -59.20 -3.14
C ARG A 18 -47.91 -58.18 -2.33
N LEU A 19 -47.95 -56.90 -2.70
CA LEU A 19 -47.39 -55.82 -1.88
C LEU A 19 -48.12 -55.72 -0.53
N ASP A 20 -49.45 -55.77 -0.55
CA ASP A 20 -50.26 -55.76 0.68
C ASP A 20 -50.00 -56.99 1.57
N ALA A 21 -49.59 -58.11 0.97
CA ALA A 21 -49.19 -59.33 1.66
C ALA A 21 -47.71 -59.33 2.15
N GLY A 22 -46.93 -58.28 1.84
CA GLY A 22 -45.54 -58.15 2.28
C GLY A 22 -44.49 -58.80 1.37
N GLU A 23 -44.86 -59.36 0.21
CA GLU A 23 -43.98 -60.15 -0.67
C GLU A 23 -43.03 -59.31 -1.57
N HIS A 24 -42.54 -58.18 -1.07
CA HIS A 24 -41.84 -57.15 -1.84
C HIS A 24 -40.58 -57.66 -2.55
N GLU A 25 -39.69 -58.38 -1.87
CA GLU A 25 -38.43 -58.89 -2.46
C GLU A 25 -38.69 -59.89 -3.59
N SER A 26 -39.63 -60.81 -3.39
CA SER A 26 -39.98 -61.84 -4.38
C SER A 26 -40.62 -61.22 -5.62
N LEU A 27 -41.46 -60.20 -5.42
CA LEU A 27 -42.11 -59.45 -6.48
C LEU A 27 -41.11 -58.58 -7.25
N ALA A 28 -40.18 -57.91 -6.56
CA ALA A 28 -39.11 -57.15 -7.19
C ALA A 28 -38.22 -58.05 -8.06
N ALA A 29 -37.84 -59.23 -7.57
CA ALA A 29 -37.07 -60.20 -8.35
C ALA A 29 -37.81 -60.71 -9.59
N GLU A 30 -39.13 -60.94 -9.49
CA GLU A 30 -39.97 -61.33 -10.63
C GLU A 30 -40.08 -60.21 -11.67
N LEU A 31 -40.33 -58.98 -11.23
CA LEU A 31 -40.38 -57.80 -12.09
C LEU A 31 -39.02 -57.59 -12.78
N ALA A 32 -37.91 -57.76 -12.08
CA ALA A 32 -36.58 -57.67 -12.66
C ALA A 32 -36.35 -58.76 -13.74
N ARG A 33 -36.78 -60.01 -13.52
CA ARG A 33 -36.72 -61.09 -14.53
C ARG A 33 -37.59 -60.78 -15.76
N ALA A 34 -38.68 -60.05 -15.57
CA ALA A 34 -39.55 -59.58 -16.65
C ALA A 34 -39.03 -58.29 -17.34
N ASN A 35 -37.78 -57.88 -17.07
CA ASN A 35 -37.17 -56.64 -17.58
C ASN A 35 -37.91 -55.35 -17.17
N ARG A 36 -38.67 -55.41 -16.07
CA ARG A 36 -39.46 -54.32 -15.47
C ARG A 36 -38.69 -53.65 -14.32
N HIS A 37 -37.43 -53.30 -14.57
CA HIS A 37 -36.48 -52.85 -13.54
C HIS A 37 -36.90 -51.59 -12.76
N ALA A 38 -37.53 -50.61 -13.41
CA ALA A 38 -38.01 -49.40 -12.72
C ALA A 38 -39.09 -49.70 -11.67
N GLN A 39 -40.00 -50.65 -11.95
CA GLN A 39 -41.01 -51.07 -10.98
C GLN A 39 -40.40 -51.94 -9.88
N ALA A 40 -39.42 -52.80 -10.21
CA ALA A 40 -38.67 -53.56 -9.20
C ALA A 40 -37.96 -52.63 -8.20
N GLY A 41 -37.31 -51.56 -8.68
CA GLY A 41 -36.68 -50.55 -7.83
C GLY A 41 -37.70 -49.84 -6.92
N TRP A 42 -38.86 -49.46 -7.46
CA TRP A 42 -39.94 -48.82 -6.68
C TRP A 42 -40.49 -49.72 -5.57
N VAL A 43 -40.62 -51.04 -5.83
CA VAL A 43 -41.08 -52.01 -4.83
C VAL A 43 -40.09 -52.13 -3.66
N LEU A 44 -38.79 -52.21 -3.94
CA LEU A 44 -37.75 -52.24 -2.90
C LEU A 44 -37.69 -50.94 -2.10
N GLU A 45 -37.96 -49.79 -2.73
CA GLU A 45 -38.07 -48.49 -2.05
C GLU A 45 -39.17 -48.49 -0.97
N GLN A 46 -40.26 -49.25 -1.14
CA GLN A 46 -41.34 -49.32 -0.15
C GLN A 46 -40.92 -50.02 1.15
N ILE A 47 -39.90 -50.88 1.09
CA ILE A 47 -39.33 -51.59 2.25
C ILE A 47 -37.99 -50.99 2.70
N TRP A 48 -37.63 -49.82 2.20
CA TRP A 48 -36.42 -49.07 2.56
C TRP A 48 -35.11 -49.79 2.16
N ASP A 49 -35.18 -50.77 1.25
CA ASP A 49 -34.00 -51.34 0.61
C ASP A 49 -33.51 -50.43 -0.53
N PHE A 50 -32.88 -49.32 -0.13
CA PHE A 50 -32.40 -48.32 -1.08
C PHE A 50 -31.19 -48.80 -1.91
N ALA A 51 -30.39 -49.73 -1.39
CA ALA A 51 -29.23 -50.27 -2.12
C ALA A 51 -29.68 -51.20 -3.26
N GLY A 52 -30.63 -52.09 -2.98
CA GLY A 52 -31.28 -52.93 -4.00
C GLY A 52 -32.06 -52.09 -5.01
N ALA A 53 -32.81 -51.08 -4.54
CA ALA A 53 -33.55 -50.15 -5.39
C ALA A 53 -32.63 -49.39 -6.36
N THR A 54 -31.47 -48.92 -5.88
CA THR A 54 -30.46 -48.22 -6.70
C THR A 54 -30.00 -49.09 -7.87
N SER A 55 -29.63 -50.34 -7.60
CA SER A 55 -29.16 -51.28 -8.63
C SER A 55 -30.21 -51.49 -9.73
N HIS A 56 -31.48 -51.65 -9.35
CA HIS A 56 -32.56 -51.80 -10.32
C HIS A 56 -32.90 -50.51 -11.06
N TYR A 57 -32.84 -49.35 -10.42
CA TYR A 57 -33.02 -48.08 -11.11
C TYR A 57 -31.91 -47.83 -12.14
N LEU A 58 -30.66 -48.19 -11.84
CA LEU A 58 -29.56 -48.15 -12.81
C LEU A 58 -29.82 -49.10 -14.00
N SER A 59 -30.19 -50.37 -13.75
CA SER A 59 -30.55 -51.32 -14.82
C SER A 59 -31.74 -50.86 -15.67
N GLY A 60 -32.66 -50.08 -15.09
CA GLY A 60 -33.79 -49.47 -15.77
C GLY A 60 -33.51 -48.14 -16.46
N GLY A 61 -32.26 -47.66 -16.47
CA GLY A 61 -31.88 -46.36 -17.05
C GLY A 61 -32.44 -45.14 -16.30
N ARG A 62 -32.92 -45.32 -15.06
CA ARG A 62 -33.49 -44.24 -14.22
C ARG A 62 -32.43 -43.68 -13.27
N VAL A 63 -31.45 -42.98 -13.83
CA VAL A 63 -30.24 -42.53 -13.11
C VAL A 63 -30.55 -41.55 -11.97
N LEU A 64 -31.51 -40.62 -12.12
CA LEU A 64 -31.88 -39.66 -11.06
C LEU A 64 -32.60 -40.32 -9.86
N ASP A 65 -33.35 -41.40 -10.11
CA ASP A 65 -33.99 -42.16 -9.04
C ASP A 65 -32.96 -43.04 -8.31
N ALA A 66 -32.02 -43.63 -9.06
CA ALA A 66 -30.87 -44.34 -8.51
C ALA A 66 -30.00 -43.42 -7.65
N LEU A 67 -29.74 -42.18 -8.11
CA LEU A 67 -29.06 -41.15 -7.36
C LEU A 67 -29.74 -40.85 -6.03
N ARG A 68 -31.07 -40.65 -6.06
CA ARG A 68 -31.84 -40.47 -4.83
C ARG A 68 -31.66 -41.63 -3.87
N THR A 69 -31.89 -42.85 -4.32
CA THR A 69 -31.82 -44.02 -3.43
C THR A 69 -30.41 -44.28 -2.95
N ALA A 70 -29.38 -44.00 -3.75
CA ALA A 70 -27.99 -44.10 -3.32
C ALA A 70 -27.69 -43.16 -2.15
N ILE A 71 -28.15 -41.91 -2.21
CA ILE A 71 -27.98 -40.94 -1.12
C ILE A 71 -28.74 -41.38 0.13
N GLU A 72 -29.99 -41.86 -0.03
CA GLU A 72 -30.82 -42.35 1.09
C GLU A 72 -30.22 -43.61 1.75
N SER A 73 -29.53 -44.45 0.98
CA SER A 73 -28.89 -45.65 1.51
C SER A 73 -27.72 -45.35 2.47
N GLY A 74 -27.04 -44.21 2.29
CA GLY A 74 -25.84 -43.86 3.05
C GLY A 74 -24.63 -44.78 2.84
N ILE A 75 -24.69 -45.74 1.91
CA ILE A 75 -23.61 -46.71 1.66
C ILE A 75 -22.64 -46.14 0.61
N PRO A 76 -21.35 -45.90 0.94
CA PRO A 76 -20.39 -45.28 0.01
C PRO A 76 -20.22 -46.04 -1.31
N GLY A 77 -20.24 -47.38 -1.27
CA GLY A 77 -20.12 -48.20 -2.47
C GLY A 77 -21.28 -48.05 -3.45
N VAL A 78 -22.48 -47.74 -2.95
CA VAL A 78 -23.68 -47.54 -3.79
C VAL A 78 -23.61 -46.17 -4.48
N TRP A 79 -23.16 -45.14 -3.79
CA TRP A 79 -22.86 -43.84 -4.38
C TRP A 79 -21.82 -43.94 -5.51
N GLN A 80 -20.72 -44.67 -5.28
CA GLN A 80 -19.66 -44.81 -6.28
C GLN A 80 -20.15 -45.45 -7.58
N LEU A 81 -21.08 -46.41 -7.49
CA LEU A 81 -21.72 -47.02 -8.67
C LEU A 81 -22.53 -46.01 -9.48
N VAL A 82 -23.32 -45.15 -8.80
CA VAL A 82 -24.08 -44.10 -9.47
C VAL A 82 -23.16 -43.05 -10.07
N PHE A 83 -22.11 -42.64 -9.35
CA PHE A 83 -21.12 -41.69 -9.85
C PHE A 83 -20.42 -42.20 -11.10
N GLN A 84 -20.07 -43.49 -11.15
CA GLN A 84 -19.49 -44.08 -12.36
C GLN A 84 -20.44 -44.00 -13.55
N VAL A 85 -21.74 -44.29 -13.35
CA VAL A 85 -22.75 -44.18 -14.41
C VAL A 85 -22.92 -42.72 -14.88
N LEU A 86 -22.85 -41.74 -13.96
CA LEU A 86 -22.81 -40.32 -14.32
C LEU A 86 -21.54 -39.97 -15.11
N ALA A 87 -20.38 -40.49 -14.69
CA ALA A 87 -19.10 -40.27 -15.37
C ALA A 87 -19.05 -40.88 -16.78
N ASP A 88 -19.79 -41.97 -17.02
CA ASP A 88 -19.95 -42.60 -18.34
C ASP A 88 -20.97 -41.84 -19.22
N ALA A 89 -21.83 -41.00 -18.61
CA ALA A 89 -22.87 -40.23 -19.27
C ALA A 89 -22.45 -38.77 -19.60
N ARG A 90 -21.16 -38.51 -19.83
CA ARG A 90 -20.62 -37.17 -20.21
C ARG A 90 -21.35 -36.57 -21.42
N ASP A 91 -21.81 -37.41 -22.32
CA ASP A 91 -22.54 -37.01 -23.53
C ASP A 91 -23.98 -36.53 -23.24
N GLN A 92 -24.44 -36.57 -21.98
CA GLN A 92 -25.80 -36.21 -21.54
C GLN A 92 -25.77 -35.07 -20.50
N PRO A 93 -25.49 -33.82 -20.90
CA PRO A 93 -25.30 -32.69 -19.97
C PRO A 93 -26.56 -32.33 -19.18
N GLU A 94 -27.75 -32.55 -19.74
CA GLU A 94 -29.03 -32.32 -19.04
C GLU A 94 -29.19 -33.24 -17.83
N LEU A 95 -28.83 -34.52 -17.99
CA LEU A 95 -28.89 -35.51 -16.91
C LEU A 95 -27.93 -35.15 -15.78
N LEU A 96 -26.70 -34.74 -16.12
CA LEU A 96 -25.68 -34.35 -15.14
C LEU A 96 -26.08 -33.08 -14.39
N HIS A 97 -26.69 -32.10 -15.08
CA HIS A 97 -27.18 -30.89 -14.44
C HIS A 97 -28.35 -31.16 -13.47
N ASP A 98 -29.28 -32.05 -13.84
CA ASP A 98 -30.36 -32.47 -12.96
C ASP A 98 -29.84 -33.28 -11.75
N ALA A 99 -28.81 -34.11 -11.96
CA ALA A 99 -28.13 -34.83 -10.88
C ALA A 99 -27.44 -33.87 -9.90
N ALA A 100 -26.71 -32.87 -10.40
CA ALA A 100 -26.07 -31.84 -9.58
C ALA A 100 -27.10 -31.07 -8.73
N LYS A 101 -28.22 -30.62 -9.32
CA LYS A 101 -29.31 -29.96 -8.57
C LYS A 101 -29.88 -30.83 -7.47
N GLN A 102 -30.00 -32.13 -7.72
CA GLN A 102 -30.51 -33.08 -6.74
C GLN A 102 -29.55 -33.27 -5.56
N LEU A 103 -28.24 -33.26 -5.82
CA LEU A 103 -27.18 -33.29 -4.80
C LEU A 103 -27.15 -32.01 -3.96
N GLU A 104 -27.25 -30.84 -4.60
CA GLU A 104 -27.32 -29.54 -3.91
C GLU A 104 -28.51 -29.45 -2.95
N ARG A 105 -29.70 -29.88 -3.37
CA ARG A 105 -30.91 -29.90 -2.51
C ARG A 105 -30.75 -30.76 -1.27
N ARG A 106 -29.82 -31.72 -1.28
CA ARG A 106 -29.51 -32.60 -0.16
C ARG A 106 -28.25 -32.21 0.61
N GLY A 107 -27.65 -31.05 0.30
CA GLY A 107 -26.46 -30.56 0.99
C GLY A 107 -25.16 -31.29 0.60
N ARG A 108 -25.15 -32.12 -0.44
CA ARG A 108 -23.95 -32.81 -0.94
C ARG A 108 -23.21 -31.93 -1.96
N HIS A 109 -22.72 -30.79 -1.48
CA HIS A 109 -22.14 -29.74 -2.33
C HIS A 109 -20.82 -30.15 -3.02
N GLU A 110 -19.98 -30.94 -2.35
CA GLU A 110 -18.73 -31.46 -2.93
C GLU A 110 -19.00 -32.41 -4.11
N ASP A 111 -19.92 -33.35 -3.95
CA ASP A 111 -20.33 -34.23 -5.05
C ASP A 111 -20.98 -33.45 -6.20
N ALA A 112 -21.80 -32.44 -5.87
CA ALA A 112 -22.44 -31.59 -6.88
C ALA A 112 -21.38 -30.88 -7.74
N ALA A 113 -20.29 -30.40 -7.13
CA ALA A 113 -19.16 -29.83 -7.84
C ALA A 113 -18.46 -30.83 -8.77
N GLN A 114 -18.28 -32.09 -8.33
CA GLN A 114 -17.71 -33.16 -9.17
C GLN A 114 -18.61 -33.50 -10.37
N VAL A 115 -19.93 -33.57 -10.17
CA VAL A 115 -20.88 -33.83 -11.28
C VAL A 115 -20.94 -32.64 -12.25
N LEU A 116 -20.85 -31.40 -11.76
CA LEU A 116 -20.78 -30.20 -12.60
C LEU A 116 -19.49 -30.14 -13.43
N GLU A 117 -18.38 -30.66 -12.91
CA GLU A 117 -17.13 -30.83 -13.66
C GLU A 117 -17.28 -31.84 -14.79
N LEU A 118 -17.90 -33.00 -14.53
CA LEU A 118 -18.21 -34.00 -15.56
C LEU A 118 -19.12 -33.44 -16.67
N ALA A 119 -20.01 -32.52 -16.31
CA ALA A 119 -20.95 -31.88 -17.24
C ALA A 119 -20.32 -30.78 -18.09
N GLU A 120 -19.03 -30.45 -17.88
CA GLU A 120 -18.39 -29.25 -18.44
C GLU A 120 -19.27 -27.99 -18.22
N ALA A 121 -19.92 -27.91 -17.06
CA ALA A 121 -20.84 -26.83 -16.74
C ALA A 121 -20.09 -25.49 -16.63
N ARG A 122 -20.84 -24.39 -16.70
CA ARG A 122 -20.26 -23.05 -16.50
C ARG A 122 -19.46 -23.02 -15.17
N PRO A 123 -18.23 -22.48 -15.19
CA PRO A 123 -17.32 -22.53 -14.04
C PRO A 123 -17.92 -21.88 -12.79
N GLU A 124 -18.82 -20.90 -12.94
CA GLU A 124 -19.52 -20.27 -11.83
C GLU A 124 -20.43 -21.22 -11.04
N LEU A 125 -21.07 -22.18 -11.72
CA LEU A 125 -21.92 -23.16 -11.06
C LEU A 125 -21.08 -24.11 -10.20
N ARG A 126 -19.94 -24.57 -10.73
CA ARG A 126 -19.00 -25.41 -10.00
C ARG A 126 -18.38 -24.65 -8.82
N ALA A 127 -17.95 -23.41 -9.01
CA ALA A 127 -17.41 -22.58 -7.95
C ALA A 127 -18.44 -22.30 -6.84
N ALA A 128 -19.72 -22.07 -7.18
CA ALA A 128 -20.79 -21.90 -6.20
C ALA A 128 -21.03 -23.18 -5.37
N ALA A 129 -21.00 -24.35 -6.01
CA ALA A 129 -21.10 -25.63 -5.30
C ALA A 129 -19.91 -25.83 -4.34
N LEU A 130 -18.67 -25.56 -4.78
CA LEU A 130 -17.47 -25.64 -3.93
C LEU A 130 -17.51 -24.66 -2.75
N MET A 131 -18.01 -23.44 -2.96
CA MET A 131 -18.19 -22.46 -1.89
C MET A 131 -19.20 -22.95 -0.84
N ASN A 132 -20.31 -23.55 -1.27
CA ASN A 132 -21.29 -24.16 -0.36
C ASN A 132 -20.75 -25.38 0.38
N ALA A 133 -19.72 -26.05 -0.18
CA ALA A 133 -18.98 -27.13 0.50
C ALA A 133 -17.95 -26.60 1.51
N GLY A 134 -17.66 -25.30 1.52
CA GLY A 134 -16.66 -24.67 2.39
C GLY A 134 -15.23 -24.65 1.82
N ASP A 135 -15.02 -25.08 0.58
CA ASP A 135 -13.72 -25.06 -0.08
C ASP A 135 -13.55 -23.81 -0.96
N ARG A 136 -13.26 -22.68 -0.30
CA ARG A 136 -13.04 -21.39 -0.96
C ARG A 136 -11.85 -21.41 -1.93
N LEU A 137 -10.80 -22.18 -1.63
CA LEU A 137 -9.59 -22.23 -2.44
C LEU A 137 -9.88 -22.93 -3.77
N ALA A 138 -10.55 -24.09 -3.73
CA ALA A 138 -10.96 -24.80 -4.94
C ALA A 138 -11.98 -24.00 -5.78
N ALA A 139 -12.90 -23.29 -5.12
CA ALA A 139 -13.85 -22.41 -5.80
C ALA A 139 -13.14 -21.28 -6.56
N ALA A 140 -12.18 -20.61 -5.91
CA ALA A 140 -11.39 -19.55 -6.53
C ALA A 140 -10.50 -20.09 -7.66
N GLN A 141 -9.84 -21.24 -7.47
CA GLN A 141 -9.02 -21.87 -8.49
C GLN A 141 -9.83 -22.22 -9.75
N THR A 142 -11.04 -22.75 -9.58
CA THR A 142 -11.95 -23.07 -10.70
C THR A 142 -12.25 -21.84 -11.57
N LEU A 143 -12.42 -20.67 -10.93
CA LEU A 143 -12.67 -19.40 -11.64
C LEU A 143 -11.39 -18.85 -12.26
N ALA A 144 -10.25 -19.01 -11.60
CA ALA A 144 -8.93 -18.60 -12.10
C ALA A 144 -8.58 -19.37 -13.39
N ASP A 145 -8.72 -20.69 -13.37
CA ASP A 145 -8.44 -21.59 -14.51
C ASP A 145 -9.36 -21.30 -15.71
N ALA A 146 -10.57 -20.79 -15.44
CA ALA A 146 -11.52 -20.34 -16.46
C ALA A 146 -11.22 -18.93 -17.01
N GLY A 147 -10.14 -18.27 -16.59
CA GLY A 147 -9.78 -16.93 -17.04
C GLY A 147 -10.62 -15.81 -16.42
N LEU A 148 -11.18 -16.01 -15.22
CA LEU A 148 -12.00 -15.04 -14.50
C LEU A 148 -11.31 -14.54 -13.21
N PRO A 149 -10.15 -13.85 -13.31
CA PRO A 149 -9.30 -13.57 -12.14
C PRO A 149 -9.95 -12.66 -11.10
N ARG A 150 -10.75 -11.69 -11.54
CA ARG A 150 -11.49 -10.79 -10.63
C ARG A 150 -12.53 -11.54 -9.79
N ARG A 151 -13.29 -12.44 -10.42
CA ARG A 151 -14.28 -13.26 -9.71
C ARG A 151 -13.60 -14.27 -8.78
N ALA A 152 -12.46 -14.82 -9.18
CA ALA A 152 -11.67 -15.69 -8.33
C ALA A 152 -11.19 -14.96 -7.06
N LEU A 153 -10.72 -13.71 -7.20
CA LEU A 153 -10.28 -12.89 -6.07
C LEU A 153 -11.45 -12.51 -5.14
N GLU A 154 -12.61 -12.12 -5.72
CA GLU A 154 -13.85 -11.89 -4.96
C GLU A 154 -14.30 -13.13 -4.17
N THR A 155 -14.10 -14.31 -4.75
CA THR A 155 -14.44 -15.62 -4.15
C THR A 155 -13.54 -15.96 -2.96
N LEU A 156 -12.25 -15.59 -3.00
CA LEU A 156 -11.35 -15.74 -1.85
C LEU A 156 -11.77 -14.83 -0.67
N GLY A 157 -12.43 -13.70 -0.98
CA GLY A 157 -12.85 -12.71 0.00
C GLY A 157 -11.69 -11.91 0.60
N PRO A 158 -11.94 -11.07 1.62
CA PRO A 158 -10.88 -10.35 2.30
C PRO A 158 -9.99 -11.35 3.07
N LEU A 159 -8.76 -11.50 2.62
CA LEU A 159 -7.79 -12.43 3.22
C LEU A 159 -7.06 -11.85 4.46
N ASP A 160 -7.37 -10.61 4.89
CA ASP A 160 -6.76 -9.99 6.09
C ASP A 160 -7.79 -9.38 7.07
N SER A 161 -7.88 -10.00 8.27
CA SER A 161 -8.20 -9.38 9.57
C SER A 161 -7.94 -10.38 10.72
N LEU A 162 -6.68 -10.78 10.91
CA LEU A 162 -6.18 -11.17 12.24
C LEU A 162 -5.13 -10.14 12.67
N ALA A 163 -5.55 -8.88 12.68
CA ALA A 163 -4.79 -7.77 13.23
C ALA A 163 -5.02 -7.61 14.75
N ASN A 164 -5.69 -8.54 15.43
CA ASN A 164 -6.13 -8.32 16.82
C ASN A 164 -5.93 -9.47 17.82
N HIS A 165 -5.29 -10.60 17.48
CA HIS A 165 -4.87 -11.57 18.49
C HIS A 165 -3.36 -11.80 18.43
N ASP A 166 -2.75 -11.44 19.55
CA ASP A 166 -1.40 -11.72 20.01
C ASP A 166 -0.23 -10.88 19.45
N PHE A 167 -0.02 -9.76 20.14
CA PHE A 167 1.28 -9.48 20.76
C PHE A 167 1.73 -10.69 21.61
N ALA A 168 2.10 -11.81 20.97
CA ALA A 168 2.88 -12.86 21.60
C ALA A 168 4.32 -12.71 21.11
N LEU A 169 5.10 -11.99 21.94
CA LEU A 169 6.54 -12.15 22.04
C LEU A 169 6.87 -13.66 22.12
N HIS A 170 7.77 -14.11 21.26
CA HIS A 170 8.46 -15.41 21.34
C HIS A 170 7.59 -16.67 21.21
N ALA A 171 7.26 -17.07 19.98
CA ALA A 171 7.00 -18.47 19.67
C ALA A 171 7.84 -18.88 18.45
N HIS A 172 8.71 -19.87 18.66
CA HIS A 172 9.43 -20.57 17.59
C HIS A 172 8.46 -21.07 16.52
N PRO A 173 8.88 -21.14 15.23
CA PRO A 173 8.09 -21.79 14.20
C PRO A 173 8.07 -23.29 14.49
N GLN A 174 7.08 -23.76 15.25
CA GLN A 174 6.81 -25.18 15.36
C GLN A 174 5.98 -25.61 14.14
N LEU A 175 6.59 -26.52 13.36
CA LEU A 175 6.02 -27.48 12.43
C LEU A 175 4.50 -27.39 12.19
N GLY A 176 4.14 -26.89 10.99
CA GLY A 176 3.02 -27.40 10.19
C GLY A 176 1.64 -27.40 10.84
N ASN A 177 1.06 -26.22 11.10
CA ASN A 177 -0.39 -26.14 11.31
C ASN A 177 -1.10 -26.25 9.94
N PRO A 178 -1.98 -27.23 9.69
CA PRO A 178 -2.70 -27.37 8.42
C PRO A 178 -3.52 -26.12 8.05
N ALA A 179 -3.99 -25.35 9.05
CA ALA A 179 -4.68 -24.08 8.81
C ALA A 179 -3.75 -22.99 8.22
N SER A 180 -2.47 -22.95 8.61
CA SER A 180 -1.51 -21.98 8.06
C SER A 180 -1.10 -22.35 6.64
N ALA A 181 -1.01 -23.66 6.33
CA ALA A 181 -0.73 -24.14 4.97
C ALA A 181 -1.87 -23.82 3.99
N SER A 182 -3.13 -23.98 4.40
CA SER A 182 -4.29 -23.57 3.59
C SER A 182 -4.27 -22.06 3.33
N SER A 183 -4.03 -21.27 4.39
CA SER A 183 -3.97 -19.81 4.28
C SER A 183 -2.80 -19.34 3.40
N ALA A 184 -1.66 -20.02 3.46
CA ALA A 184 -0.52 -19.72 2.60
C ALA A 184 -0.84 -19.91 1.11
N ARG A 185 -1.60 -20.96 0.76
CA ARG A 185 -2.04 -21.22 -0.63
C ARG A 185 -3.06 -20.20 -1.12
N GLU A 186 -3.98 -19.76 -0.26
CA GLU A 186 -4.95 -18.72 -0.60
C GLU A 186 -4.26 -17.38 -0.90
N HIS A 187 -3.30 -16.98 -0.07
CA HIS A 187 -2.49 -15.79 -0.34
C HIS A 187 -1.61 -15.93 -1.60
N ALA A 188 -1.07 -17.12 -1.87
CA ALA A 188 -0.33 -17.36 -3.11
C ALA A 188 -1.21 -17.21 -4.35
N LEU A 189 -2.42 -17.78 -4.33
CA LEU A 189 -3.40 -17.62 -5.41
C LEU A 189 -3.82 -16.15 -5.55
N ALA A 190 -4.12 -15.46 -4.45
CA ALA A 190 -4.46 -14.03 -4.47
C ALA A 190 -3.32 -13.16 -5.06
N ALA A 191 -2.06 -13.50 -4.79
CA ALA A 191 -0.91 -12.80 -5.36
C ALA A 191 -0.84 -12.97 -6.89
N ALA A 192 -1.05 -14.19 -7.39
CA ALA A 192 -1.09 -14.48 -8.82
C ALA A 192 -2.26 -13.76 -9.51
N LEU A 193 -3.46 -13.84 -8.93
CA LEU A 193 -4.65 -13.16 -9.46
C LEU A 193 -4.49 -11.64 -9.49
N SER A 194 -3.89 -11.06 -8.45
CA SER A 194 -3.61 -9.61 -8.40
C SER A 194 -2.61 -9.20 -9.48
N TRP A 195 -1.63 -10.07 -9.79
CA TRP A 195 -0.64 -9.82 -10.82
C TRP A 195 -1.29 -9.82 -12.21
N ASP A 196 -2.16 -10.79 -12.48
CA ASP A 196 -2.93 -10.87 -13.73
C ASP A 196 -3.86 -9.67 -13.93
N LEU A 197 -4.30 -9.04 -12.84
CA LEU A 197 -5.09 -7.81 -12.85
C LEU A 197 -4.25 -6.53 -12.94
N GLY A 198 -2.91 -6.65 -12.92
CA GLY A 198 -1.98 -5.52 -12.98
C GLY A 198 -1.77 -4.77 -11.66
N ASP A 199 -2.15 -5.37 -10.53
CA ASP A 199 -1.97 -4.79 -9.19
C ASP A 199 -0.69 -5.33 -8.52
N ALA A 200 0.44 -4.73 -8.86
CA ALA A 200 1.75 -5.11 -8.32
C ALA A 200 1.83 -4.93 -6.79
N GLU A 201 1.12 -3.96 -6.20
CA GLU A 201 1.11 -3.74 -4.75
C GLU A 201 0.39 -4.87 -4.01
N ALA A 202 -0.82 -5.24 -4.47
CA ALA A 202 -1.54 -6.38 -3.91
C ALA A 202 -0.78 -7.69 -4.13
N THR A 203 -0.14 -7.89 -5.29
CA THR A 203 0.74 -9.05 -5.52
C THR A 203 1.87 -9.11 -4.49
N ALA A 204 2.60 -8.01 -4.27
CA ALA A 204 3.69 -7.98 -3.31
C ALA A 204 3.21 -8.27 -1.88
N ARG A 205 2.11 -7.64 -1.45
CA ARG A 205 1.52 -7.86 -0.12
C ARG A 205 1.12 -9.32 0.11
N HIS A 206 0.35 -9.89 -0.82
CA HIS A 206 -0.12 -11.28 -0.70
C HIS A 206 1.03 -12.29 -0.81
N ALA A 207 2.01 -12.06 -1.70
CA ALA A 207 3.18 -12.93 -1.81
C ALA A 207 4.04 -12.89 -0.54
N GLN A 208 4.26 -11.72 0.07
CA GLN A 208 4.93 -11.60 1.37
C GLN A 208 4.17 -12.33 2.48
N ARG A 209 2.84 -12.22 2.50
CA ARG A 209 2.00 -12.89 3.49
C ARG A 209 2.04 -14.41 3.35
N ALA A 210 1.95 -14.93 2.11
CA ALA A 210 2.10 -16.35 1.81
C ALA A 210 3.45 -16.90 2.32
N ARG A 211 4.55 -16.16 2.10
CA ARG A 211 5.88 -16.52 2.62
C ARG A 211 5.91 -16.57 4.15
N ARG A 212 5.35 -15.57 4.84
CA ARG A 212 5.27 -15.55 6.32
C ARG A 212 4.46 -16.71 6.90
N LEU A 213 3.49 -17.23 6.14
CA LEU A 213 2.65 -18.36 6.53
C LEU A 213 3.27 -19.73 6.17
N GLY A 214 4.47 -19.75 5.57
CA GLY A 214 5.23 -20.97 5.31
C GLY A 214 5.29 -21.42 3.85
N ALA A 215 4.83 -20.62 2.87
CA ALA A 215 5.03 -20.92 1.44
C ALA A 215 6.47 -20.57 0.99
N LEU A 216 7.46 -21.28 1.55
CA LEU A 216 8.89 -21.05 1.29
C LEU A 216 9.50 -22.13 0.38
N GLU A 217 8.98 -23.36 0.45
CA GLU A 217 9.60 -24.55 -0.15
C GLU A 217 8.80 -25.04 -1.37
N GLY A 218 9.46 -25.87 -2.19
CA GLY A 218 8.85 -26.53 -3.35
C GLY A 218 8.38 -25.59 -4.46
N GLU A 219 7.43 -26.06 -5.26
CA GLU A 219 6.91 -25.33 -6.43
C GLU A 219 6.17 -24.05 -6.03
N LEU A 220 5.36 -24.11 -4.97
CA LEU A 220 4.62 -22.97 -4.45
C LEU A 220 5.59 -21.86 -3.99
N GLY A 221 6.64 -22.20 -3.25
CA GLY A 221 7.66 -21.23 -2.82
C GLY A 221 8.35 -20.55 -3.99
N ARG A 222 8.72 -21.30 -5.04
CA ARG A 222 9.32 -20.73 -6.27
C ARG A 222 8.37 -19.77 -6.99
N GLN A 223 7.10 -20.14 -7.13
CA GLN A 223 6.09 -19.29 -7.77
C GLN A 223 5.90 -17.98 -6.99
N VAL A 224 5.73 -18.07 -5.67
CA VAL A 224 5.56 -16.90 -4.79
C VAL A 224 6.79 -15.99 -4.81
N ARG A 225 8.01 -16.54 -4.77
CA ARG A 225 9.25 -15.73 -4.90
C ARG A 225 9.33 -15.02 -6.24
N THR A 226 9.05 -15.72 -7.34
CA THR A 226 9.11 -15.15 -8.68
C THR A 226 8.10 -14.01 -8.84
N LEU A 227 6.86 -14.21 -8.36
CA LEU A 227 5.82 -13.20 -8.37
C LEU A 227 6.19 -12.00 -7.49
N LEU A 228 6.71 -12.24 -6.29
CA LEU A 228 7.16 -11.17 -5.39
C LEU A 228 8.29 -10.35 -6.00
N ALA A 229 9.28 -10.99 -6.61
CA ALA A 229 10.39 -10.30 -7.26
C ALA A 229 9.92 -9.43 -8.42
N ARG A 230 9.04 -9.96 -9.28
CA ARG A 230 8.44 -9.21 -10.39
C ARG A 230 7.60 -8.03 -9.91
N ALA A 231 6.81 -8.22 -8.86
CA ALA A 231 6.01 -7.17 -8.25
C ALA A 231 6.88 -6.06 -7.65
N LEU A 232 7.93 -6.42 -6.91
CA LEU A 232 8.87 -5.46 -6.34
C LEU A 232 9.60 -4.65 -7.43
N SER A 233 10.09 -5.31 -8.47
CA SER A 233 10.69 -4.62 -9.62
C SER A 233 9.69 -3.70 -10.33
N SER A 234 8.44 -4.14 -10.52
CA SER A 234 7.39 -3.29 -11.10
C SER A 234 7.04 -2.06 -10.26
N LEU A 235 7.34 -2.09 -8.95
CA LEU A 235 7.15 -0.97 -8.02
C LEU A 235 8.42 -0.10 -7.87
N GLY A 236 9.49 -0.39 -8.62
CA GLY A 236 10.77 0.34 -8.53
C GLY A 236 11.73 -0.15 -7.44
N HIS A 237 11.46 -1.32 -6.84
CA HIS A 237 12.31 -1.96 -5.83
C HIS A 237 13.20 -3.05 -6.43
N ASP A 238 13.95 -2.74 -7.48
CA ASP A 238 14.72 -3.73 -8.25
C ASP A 238 15.75 -4.49 -7.42
N LEU A 239 16.43 -3.81 -6.50
CA LEU A 239 17.39 -4.47 -5.61
C LEU A 239 16.69 -5.47 -4.67
N ALA A 240 15.49 -5.14 -4.18
CA ALA A 240 14.70 -6.06 -3.36
C ALA A 240 14.21 -7.26 -4.20
N GLY A 241 13.80 -7.02 -5.45
CA GLY A 241 13.45 -8.07 -6.39
C GLY A 241 14.61 -9.03 -6.69
N GLN A 242 15.81 -8.49 -6.95
CA GLN A 242 17.03 -9.27 -7.17
C GLN A 242 17.39 -10.13 -5.95
N LEU A 243 17.27 -9.58 -4.74
CA LEU A 243 17.53 -10.35 -3.51
C LEU A 243 16.56 -11.51 -3.32
N VAL A 244 15.27 -11.31 -3.61
CA VAL A 244 14.26 -12.37 -3.53
C VAL A 244 14.56 -13.51 -4.51
N LEU A 245 15.12 -13.19 -5.68
CA LEU A 245 15.55 -14.19 -6.66
C LEU A 245 16.85 -14.88 -6.26
N ALA A 246 17.81 -14.13 -5.68
CA ALA A 246 19.10 -14.65 -5.24
C ALA A 246 19.00 -15.63 -4.08
N GLU A 247 17.88 -15.66 -3.34
CA GLU A 247 17.59 -16.73 -2.36
C GLU A 247 17.56 -18.14 -2.97
N ALA A 248 17.49 -18.29 -4.29
CA ALA A 248 17.37 -19.58 -4.98
C ALA A 248 18.70 -20.21 -5.42
N ASP A 249 19.81 -19.47 -5.42
CA ASP A 249 21.08 -19.91 -6.04
C ASP A 249 22.05 -20.63 -5.08
N ASP A 250 21.75 -20.72 -3.78
CA ASP A 250 22.53 -21.51 -2.83
C ASP A 250 22.00 -22.96 -2.77
N ASP A 251 22.73 -23.87 -3.42
CA ASP A 251 22.50 -25.32 -3.54
C ASP A 251 22.65 -26.11 -2.21
N GLU A 252 22.28 -25.53 -1.07
CA GLU A 252 22.34 -26.15 0.27
C GLU A 252 20.99 -26.04 1.01
N PRO A 253 20.64 -27.03 1.86
CA PRO A 253 19.27 -27.26 2.31
C PRO A 253 18.68 -26.07 3.08
N GLU A 254 17.41 -25.83 2.75
CA GLU A 254 16.49 -24.81 3.25
C GLU A 254 16.74 -24.45 4.72
N ARG A 255 17.25 -23.23 4.94
CA ARG A 255 17.34 -22.62 6.27
C ARG A 255 16.24 -21.59 6.46
N SER A 256 15.54 -21.68 7.57
CA SER A 256 14.45 -20.77 7.95
C SER A 256 14.93 -19.31 7.99
N PRO A 257 14.07 -18.29 7.77
CA PRO A 257 14.40 -16.87 8.01
C PRO A 257 14.98 -16.59 9.42
N SER A 258 14.68 -17.45 10.41
CA SER A 258 15.30 -17.41 11.74
C SER A 258 16.77 -17.88 11.76
N GLU A 259 17.17 -18.69 10.79
CA GLU A 259 18.54 -19.21 10.60
C GLU A 259 19.38 -18.35 9.64
N LEU A 260 18.77 -17.40 8.93
CA LEU A 260 19.44 -16.28 8.22
C LEU A 260 19.87 -15.13 9.17
N ALA A 261 19.46 -15.20 10.45
CA ALA A 261 19.86 -14.27 11.50
C ALA A 261 21.39 -14.18 11.83
N PRO A 262 22.31 -15.10 11.43
CA PRO A 262 23.73 -14.95 11.76
C PRO A 262 24.42 -13.75 11.09
N GLN A 263 23.80 -13.09 10.11
CA GLN A 263 24.32 -11.88 9.47
C GLN A 263 23.57 -10.58 9.87
N GLY A 264 22.62 -10.66 10.81
CA GLY A 264 21.84 -9.52 11.29
C GLY A 264 20.61 -9.19 10.43
N ARG A 265 19.56 -8.65 11.08
CA ARG A 265 18.27 -8.29 10.47
C ARG A 265 18.40 -7.22 9.37
N TYR A 266 19.32 -6.28 9.53
CA TYR A 266 19.47 -5.14 8.64
C TYR A 266 20.74 -5.28 7.80
N ARG A 267 20.61 -5.11 6.48
CA ARG A 267 21.75 -4.98 5.56
C ARG A 267 22.01 -3.51 5.29
N VAL A 268 23.07 -2.96 5.85
CA VAL A 268 23.49 -1.58 5.58
C VAL A 268 23.96 -1.44 4.13
N THR A 269 23.51 -0.39 3.45
CA THR A 269 23.85 -0.08 2.05
C THR A 269 24.63 1.22 1.93
N ALA A 270 24.42 2.20 2.81
CA ALA A 270 25.12 3.48 2.80
C ALA A 270 25.15 4.14 4.18
N THR A 271 26.06 5.10 4.38
CA THR A 271 26.10 5.97 5.56
C THR A 271 25.26 7.23 5.34
N LEU A 272 24.75 7.81 6.43
CA LEU A 272 24.03 9.08 6.45
C LEU A 272 24.66 10.05 7.45
N PRO A 273 24.49 11.36 7.25
CA PRO A 273 24.70 12.32 8.34
C PRO A 273 23.81 11.95 9.53
N ALA A 274 24.40 11.85 10.71
CA ALA A 274 23.65 11.55 11.93
C ALA A 274 22.72 12.72 12.27
N ALA A 275 21.41 12.46 12.27
CA ALA A 275 20.38 13.43 12.68
C ALA A 275 20.09 13.37 14.19
N TYR A 276 20.42 12.24 14.82
CA TYR A 276 20.32 12.00 16.25
C TYR A 276 21.72 11.64 16.80
N ALA A 277 21.78 11.26 18.07
CA ALA A 277 23.02 10.78 18.67
C ALA A 277 23.62 9.60 17.89
N GLY A 278 24.96 9.51 17.85
CA GLY A 278 25.68 8.39 17.28
C GLY A 278 25.82 8.41 15.74
N ALA A 279 25.40 7.33 15.08
CA ALA A 279 25.64 7.11 13.65
C ALA A 279 24.35 6.76 12.90
N ALA A 280 24.25 7.18 11.64
CA ALA A 280 23.09 6.92 10.80
C ALA A 280 23.47 6.21 9.50
N TYR A 281 22.57 5.35 9.02
CA TYR A 281 22.76 4.51 7.84
C TYR A 281 21.46 4.36 7.05
N VAL A 282 21.58 4.07 5.76
CA VAL A 282 20.49 3.47 4.97
C VAL A 282 20.78 1.98 4.85
N GLY A 283 19.74 1.17 4.90
CA GLY A 283 19.84 -0.26 4.68
C GLY A 283 18.52 -0.88 4.26
N VAL A 284 18.50 -2.20 4.21
CA VAL A 284 17.32 -3.01 3.93
C VAL A 284 17.05 -3.89 5.14
N ASP A 285 15.82 -3.86 5.65
CA ASP A 285 15.35 -4.84 6.63
C ASP A 285 15.10 -6.17 5.92
N ARG A 286 15.91 -7.20 6.17
CA ARG A 286 15.81 -8.50 5.50
C ARG A 286 14.53 -9.27 5.83
N VAL A 287 13.80 -8.86 6.88
CA VAL A 287 12.53 -9.49 7.28
C VAL A 287 11.34 -8.84 6.57
N SER A 288 11.29 -7.50 6.52
CA SER A 288 10.21 -6.76 5.86
C SER A 288 10.48 -6.45 4.38
N LEU A 289 11.72 -6.62 3.94
CA LEU A 289 12.25 -6.23 2.62
C LEU A 289 12.07 -4.74 2.30
N GLN A 290 11.92 -3.89 3.33
CA GLN A 290 11.77 -2.45 3.18
C GLN A 290 13.12 -1.74 3.28
N GLU A 291 13.27 -0.65 2.51
CA GLU A 291 14.37 0.30 2.71
C GLU A 291 14.14 1.08 4.00
N VAL A 292 15.17 1.13 4.84
CA VAL A 292 15.09 1.71 6.17
C VAL A 292 16.24 2.66 6.43
N GLU A 293 15.93 3.69 7.19
CA GLU A 293 16.90 4.55 7.84
C GLU A 293 17.17 4.00 9.25
N LEU A 294 18.45 3.79 9.57
CA LEU A 294 18.90 3.19 10.82
C LEU A 294 19.75 4.20 11.58
N HIS A 295 19.38 4.50 12.82
CA HIS A 295 20.15 5.33 13.73
C HIS A 295 20.64 4.48 14.90
N LEU A 296 21.95 4.43 15.08
CA LEU A 296 22.62 3.81 16.22
C LEU A 296 22.94 4.91 17.23
N LEU A 297 22.05 5.06 18.21
CA LEU A 297 22.02 6.15 19.19
C LEU A 297 23.17 6.09 20.21
N VAL A 298 23.86 4.95 20.30
CA VAL A 298 24.93 4.68 21.26
C VAL A 298 26.28 4.44 20.56
N ALA A 299 26.38 4.70 19.25
CA ALA A 299 27.57 4.38 18.45
C ALA A 299 28.88 5.04 18.95
N GLU A 300 28.80 6.16 19.68
CA GLU A 300 29.96 6.87 20.24
C GLU A 300 30.52 6.26 21.53
N TYR A 301 29.83 5.28 22.14
CA TYR A 301 30.25 4.64 23.39
C TYR A 301 31.15 3.39 23.20
N GLY A 302 31.51 3.01 21.97
CA GLY A 302 32.46 1.91 21.70
C GLY A 302 31.97 0.52 22.13
N GLU A 303 32.89 -0.46 22.28
CA GLU A 303 32.67 -1.89 22.64
C GLU A 303 32.06 -2.13 24.05
N ILE A 304 31.18 -1.25 24.53
CA ILE A 304 30.48 -1.47 25.80
C ILE A 304 29.24 -2.33 25.48
N GLU A 305 29.24 -3.58 25.94
CA GLU A 305 28.13 -4.53 25.74
C GLU A 305 26.76 -4.01 26.22
N ARG A 306 26.74 -3.03 27.15
CA ARG A 306 25.52 -2.40 27.67
C ARG A 306 25.70 -0.91 28.01
N PRO A 307 24.78 -0.01 27.62
CA PRO A 307 24.80 1.39 28.05
C PRO A 307 24.72 1.49 29.58
N GLY A 308 25.46 2.45 30.17
CA GLY A 308 25.37 2.70 31.62
C GLY A 308 23.96 3.10 32.06
N PRO A 309 23.61 2.97 33.36
CA PRO A 309 22.23 3.12 33.84
C PRO A 309 21.54 4.44 33.43
N ALA A 310 22.29 5.54 33.41
CA ALA A 310 21.77 6.85 33.01
C ALA A 310 21.46 6.94 31.50
N VAL A 311 22.29 6.32 30.65
CA VAL A 311 22.09 6.28 29.19
C VAL A 311 20.91 5.40 28.84
N HIS A 312 20.81 4.23 29.47
CA HIS A 312 19.66 3.34 29.28
C HIS A 312 18.36 4.01 29.74
N GLN A 313 18.36 4.69 30.89
CA GLN A 313 17.19 5.45 31.35
C GLN A 313 16.79 6.58 30.37
N ALA A 314 17.76 7.23 29.72
CA ALA A 314 17.49 8.23 28.69
C ALA A 314 16.86 7.61 27.43
N LEU A 315 17.38 6.45 26.98
CA LEU A 315 16.81 5.68 25.85
C LEU A 315 15.39 5.20 26.16
N GLU A 316 15.11 4.72 27.37
CA GLU A 316 13.78 4.31 27.81
C GLU A 316 12.78 5.46 27.79
N ARG A 317 13.17 6.64 28.30
CA ARG A 317 12.31 7.83 28.23
C ARG A 317 12.05 8.28 26.79
N PHE A 318 13.08 8.26 25.94
CA PHE A 318 12.93 8.53 24.51
C PHE A 318 11.99 7.51 23.86
N ALA A 319 12.17 6.21 24.10
CA ALA A 319 11.35 5.14 23.56
C ALA A 319 9.88 5.30 23.95
N ALA A 320 9.61 5.56 25.22
CA ALA A 320 8.26 5.75 25.73
C ALA A 320 7.55 6.93 25.05
N ALA A 321 8.25 8.06 24.85
CA ALA A 321 7.70 9.22 24.16
C ALA A 321 7.51 8.95 22.65
N ALA A 322 8.53 8.42 21.98
CA ALA A 322 8.52 8.16 20.54
C ALA A 322 7.46 7.14 20.14
N LEU A 323 7.34 6.02 20.86
CA LEU A 323 6.34 4.98 20.58
C LEU A 323 4.91 5.46 20.87
N ARG A 324 4.72 6.29 21.91
CA ARG A 324 3.42 6.89 22.23
C ARG A 324 3.01 7.96 21.22
N ALA A 325 3.95 8.70 20.64
CA ALA A 325 3.66 9.59 19.51
C ALA A 325 3.35 8.80 18.24
N ASN A 326 4.12 7.73 17.96
CA ASN A 326 3.94 6.87 16.79
C ASN A 326 2.55 6.20 16.77
N SER A 327 2.00 5.82 17.93
CA SER A 327 0.68 5.21 18.03
C SER A 327 -0.48 6.17 17.70
N LEU A 328 -0.23 7.48 17.61
CA LEU A 328 -1.22 8.45 17.14
C LEU A 328 -1.49 8.29 15.63
N GLY A 329 -0.56 7.70 14.87
CA GLY A 329 -0.70 7.51 13.41
C GLY A 329 -0.91 8.81 12.63
N HIS A 330 -0.42 9.95 13.16
CA HIS A 330 -0.68 11.26 12.59
C HIS A 330 0.18 11.50 11.34
N PRO A 331 -0.38 12.04 10.23
CA PRO A 331 0.34 12.18 8.95
C PRO A 331 1.56 13.10 9.01
N ALA A 332 1.58 14.07 9.94
CA ALA A 332 2.73 14.96 10.15
C ALA A 332 3.82 14.39 11.08
N ILE A 333 3.64 13.20 11.64
CA ILE A 333 4.62 12.55 12.53
C ILE A 333 5.27 11.40 11.76
N ARG A 334 6.60 11.42 11.64
CA ARG A 334 7.34 10.35 10.94
C ARG A 334 7.19 9.03 11.70
N PRO A 335 6.80 7.94 11.02
CA PRO A 335 6.60 6.66 11.70
C PRO A 335 7.92 6.02 12.15
N VAL A 336 7.86 5.36 13.30
CA VAL A 336 8.93 4.53 13.86
C VAL A 336 8.63 3.07 13.56
N LEU A 337 9.51 2.42 12.80
CA LEU A 337 9.36 1.00 12.44
C LEU A 337 9.86 0.07 13.55
N ARG A 338 10.97 0.45 14.18
CA ARG A 338 11.53 -0.28 15.33
C ARG A 338 12.31 0.68 16.21
N LEU A 339 12.23 0.47 17.51
CA LEU A 339 13.08 1.12 18.50
C LEU A 339 13.52 0.06 19.51
N ASP A 340 14.82 -0.03 19.74
CA ASP A 340 15.45 -1.03 20.60
C ASP A 340 16.41 -0.30 21.56
N THR A 341 16.04 -0.23 22.83
CA THR A 341 16.76 0.56 23.86
C THR A 341 18.00 -0.15 24.39
N ASP A 342 18.08 -1.47 24.25
CA ASP A 342 19.23 -2.27 24.69
C ASP A 342 20.46 -2.02 23.81
N ILE A 343 20.24 -2.03 22.49
CA ILE A 343 21.28 -1.78 21.48
C ILE A 343 21.30 -0.32 20.98
N GLY A 344 20.37 0.51 21.46
CA GLY A 344 20.23 1.90 21.04
C GLY A 344 19.92 2.07 19.55
N LEU A 345 19.03 1.23 18.99
CA LEU A 345 18.65 1.28 17.58
C LEU A 345 17.32 2.00 17.41
N LEU A 346 17.26 2.92 16.45
CA LEU A 346 16.04 3.50 15.91
C LEU A 346 15.98 3.21 14.40
N ALA A 347 14.95 2.50 13.95
CA ALA A 347 14.69 2.23 12.54
C ALA A 347 13.40 2.95 12.10
N MET A 348 13.49 3.66 10.97
CA MET A 348 12.39 4.41 10.36
C MET A 348 12.35 4.11 8.85
N PRO A 349 11.25 4.43 8.13
CA PRO A 349 11.25 4.32 6.68
C PRO A 349 12.36 5.20 6.09
N ARG A 350 12.99 4.75 5.00
CA ARG A 350 13.98 5.56 4.31
C ARG A 350 13.38 6.92 3.92
N ARG A 351 14.13 8.00 4.15
CA ARG A 351 13.74 9.34 3.71
C ARG A 351 13.64 9.43 2.19
N GLU A 352 12.53 9.99 1.70
CA GLU A 352 12.28 10.20 0.27
C GLU A 352 12.82 11.54 -0.22
N GLY A 353 12.66 12.59 0.60
CA GLY A 353 13.15 13.94 0.32
C GLY A 353 14.29 14.40 1.24
N PRO A 354 14.76 15.65 1.05
CA PRO A 354 15.80 16.22 1.88
C PRO A 354 15.30 16.54 3.29
N VAL A 355 16.24 16.74 4.21
CA VAL A 355 15.94 17.30 5.53
C VAL A 355 15.59 18.78 5.43
N LEU A 356 14.70 19.27 6.28
CA LEU A 356 14.21 20.65 6.24
C LEU A 356 15.33 21.69 6.36
N ARG A 357 16.43 21.33 7.04
CA ARG A 357 17.66 22.12 7.11
C ARG A 357 18.17 22.57 5.74
N SER A 358 18.05 21.74 4.69
CA SER A 358 18.57 22.10 3.36
C SER A 358 17.80 23.25 2.71
N LEU A 359 16.60 23.58 3.22
CA LEU A 359 15.79 24.70 2.76
C LEU A 359 16.13 26.01 3.46
N ILE A 360 16.87 25.98 4.58
CA ILE A 360 17.33 27.17 5.29
C ILE A 360 18.64 27.64 4.64
N ARG A 361 18.51 28.23 3.45
CA ARG A 361 19.61 28.84 2.69
C ARG A 361 19.09 30.06 1.94
N PRO A 362 19.91 31.11 1.72
CA PRO A 362 19.48 32.29 0.95
C PRO A 362 19.01 31.92 -0.47
N PRO A 363 18.00 32.60 -1.03
CA PRO A 363 17.28 33.76 -0.46
C PRO A 363 16.20 33.41 0.58
N GLY A 364 16.01 32.12 0.91
CA GLY A 364 14.92 31.67 1.77
C GLY A 364 13.60 31.54 1.02
N LEU A 365 12.49 31.48 1.78
CA LEU A 365 11.13 31.34 1.26
C LEU A 365 10.32 32.65 1.35
N GLU A 366 10.97 33.81 1.43
CA GLU A 366 10.29 35.12 1.47
C GLU A 366 9.31 35.31 0.29
N GLY A 367 9.73 34.96 -0.93
CA GLY A 367 8.88 35.00 -2.13
C GLY A 367 7.84 33.88 -2.21
N ALA A 368 7.89 32.92 -1.30
CA ALA A 368 7.00 31.76 -1.23
C ALA A 368 6.37 31.63 0.18
N THR A 369 5.97 32.75 0.77
CA THR A 369 5.47 32.82 2.15
C THR A 369 4.32 31.83 2.42
N SER A 370 3.40 31.65 1.46
CA SER A 370 2.30 30.67 1.56
C SER A 370 2.78 29.22 1.68
N ARG A 371 3.90 28.88 1.03
CA ARG A 371 4.53 27.55 1.14
C ARG A 371 5.11 27.35 2.53
N ALA A 372 5.88 28.32 3.04
CA ALA A 372 6.43 28.27 4.39
C ALA A 372 5.32 28.16 5.45
N ARG A 373 4.25 28.96 5.32
CA ARG A 373 3.06 28.89 6.18
C ARG A 373 2.38 27.52 6.11
N SER A 374 2.22 26.93 4.93
CA SER A 374 1.61 25.60 4.77
C SER A 374 2.44 24.49 5.41
N MET A 375 3.77 24.54 5.24
CA MET A 375 4.71 23.63 5.88
C MET A 375 4.62 23.71 7.42
N VAL A 376 4.58 24.94 7.96
CA VAL A 376 4.45 25.19 9.40
C VAL A 376 3.09 24.75 9.93
N ALA A 377 2.00 25.04 9.21
CA ALA A 377 0.66 24.59 9.58
C ALA A 377 0.55 23.06 9.63
N PHE A 378 1.19 22.35 8.68
CA PHE A 378 1.22 20.89 8.68
C PHE A 378 1.96 20.32 9.91
N MET A 379 3.12 20.89 10.26
CA MET A 379 3.86 20.51 11.47
C MET A 379 3.10 20.88 12.76
N LEU A 380 2.44 22.04 12.81
CA LEU A 380 1.62 22.47 13.94
C LEU A 380 0.45 21.52 14.20
N ASP A 381 -0.13 20.92 13.17
CA ASP A 381 -1.17 19.89 13.30
C ASP A 381 -0.64 18.65 14.04
N GLY A 382 0.55 18.19 13.66
CA GLY A 382 1.25 17.10 14.35
C GLY A 382 1.62 17.44 15.80
N LEU A 383 2.12 18.65 16.04
CA LEU A 383 2.42 19.12 17.40
C LEU A 383 1.16 19.23 18.25
N ALA A 384 0.07 19.77 17.70
CA ALA A 384 -1.21 19.88 18.40
C ALA A 384 -1.75 18.50 18.79
N ALA A 385 -1.64 17.50 17.91
CA ALA A 385 -2.02 16.12 18.21
C ALA A 385 -1.16 15.52 19.34
N GLY A 386 0.17 15.71 19.29
CA GLY A 386 1.08 15.28 20.35
C GLY A 386 0.82 15.97 21.69
N HIS A 387 0.63 17.29 21.67
CA HIS A 387 0.33 18.11 22.85
C HIS A 387 -1.00 17.71 23.50
N ALA A 388 -2.03 17.41 22.70
CA ALA A 388 -3.31 16.89 23.19
C ALA A 388 -3.17 15.51 23.85
N ALA A 389 -2.19 14.70 23.43
CA ALA A 389 -1.83 13.45 24.07
C ALA A 389 -0.92 13.63 25.31
N GLY A 390 -0.60 14.87 25.69
CA GLY A 390 0.30 15.19 26.81
C GLY A 390 1.77 14.92 26.51
N LEU A 391 2.16 14.85 25.24
CA LEU A 391 3.53 14.70 24.80
C LEU A 391 4.16 16.07 24.51
N VAL A 392 5.48 16.14 24.61
CA VAL A 392 6.31 17.28 24.23
C VAL A 392 7.34 16.78 23.22
N HIS A 393 7.53 17.47 22.11
CA HIS A 393 8.55 17.10 21.12
C HIS A 393 9.95 17.36 21.72
N GLY A 394 10.17 18.59 22.18
CA GLY A 394 11.31 19.04 22.98
C GLY A 394 12.62 19.21 22.22
N SER A 395 12.65 18.88 20.93
CA SER A 395 13.82 19.03 20.06
C SER A 395 13.40 19.14 18.59
N LEU A 396 12.88 20.29 18.17
CA LEU A 396 12.48 20.52 16.77
C LEU A 396 13.65 21.09 15.97
N LEU A 397 14.58 20.21 15.58
CA LEU A 397 15.73 20.59 14.77
C LEU A 397 15.44 20.39 13.27
N PRO A 398 15.79 21.35 12.39
CA PRO A 398 15.58 21.21 10.94
C PRO A 398 16.26 19.98 10.34
N SER A 399 17.38 19.51 10.91
CA SER A 399 18.07 18.29 10.51
C SER A 399 17.32 16.99 10.85
N GLN A 400 16.34 17.04 11.75
CA GLN A 400 15.53 15.89 12.17
C GLN A 400 14.16 15.83 11.47
N ILE A 401 13.79 16.90 10.75
CA ILE A 401 12.55 17.01 9.99
C ILE A 401 12.85 16.63 8.54
N VAL A 402 12.14 15.63 8.02
CA VAL A 402 12.36 15.09 6.66
C VAL A 402 11.16 15.43 5.79
N CYS A 403 11.40 15.84 4.55
CA CYS A 403 10.32 16.00 3.58
C CYS A 403 9.95 14.63 2.95
N ASP A 404 8.66 14.34 2.83
CA ASP A 404 8.17 13.20 2.04
C ASP A 404 8.27 13.47 0.53
N ALA A 405 7.88 12.49 -0.30
CA ALA A 405 7.88 12.64 -1.76
C ALA A 405 7.02 13.81 -2.29
N LEU A 406 6.06 14.31 -1.49
CA LEU A 406 5.23 15.46 -1.82
C LEU A 406 5.79 16.77 -1.26
N GLY A 407 6.98 16.74 -0.65
CA GLY A 407 7.64 17.91 -0.07
C GLY A 407 7.05 18.35 1.28
N ARG A 408 6.22 17.53 1.93
CA ARG A 408 5.62 17.85 3.23
C ARG A 408 6.60 17.51 4.37
N PRO A 409 6.84 18.42 5.33
CA PRO A 409 7.76 18.17 6.43
C PRO A 409 7.15 17.23 7.48
N LEU A 410 7.82 16.11 7.73
CA LEU A 410 7.46 15.14 8.76
C LEU A 410 8.29 15.40 10.03
N LEU A 411 7.59 15.56 11.15
CA LEU A 411 8.20 15.68 12.47
C LEU A 411 8.97 14.40 12.82
N GLY A 412 10.16 14.57 13.39
CA GLY A 412 10.92 13.47 13.96
C GLY A 412 10.22 12.81 15.16
N PRO A 413 10.81 11.75 15.74
CA PRO A 413 10.27 11.10 16.91
C PRO A 413 10.31 12.03 18.13
N PHE A 414 9.20 12.08 18.86
CA PHE A 414 9.08 12.87 20.09
C PHE A 414 10.03 12.35 21.18
N GLY A 415 10.48 13.25 22.05
CA GLY A 415 11.35 12.89 23.17
C GLY A 415 12.84 12.83 22.85
N ALA A 416 13.25 13.18 21.62
CA ALA A 416 14.66 13.13 21.20
C ALA A 416 15.60 13.99 22.07
N HIS A 417 15.07 14.99 22.78
CA HIS A 417 15.80 15.79 23.77
C HIS A 417 16.40 14.95 24.91
N HIS A 418 15.83 13.80 25.26
CA HIS A 418 16.42 12.89 26.23
C HIS A 418 17.77 12.32 25.76
N LEU A 419 18.01 12.30 24.44
CA LEU A 419 19.25 11.84 23.83
C LEU A 419 20.33 12.94 23.76
N ALA A 420 19.99 14.21 24.03
CA ALA A 420 20.89 15.33 23.84
C ALA A 420 22.16 15.27 24.73
N GLY A 421 22.09 14.60 25.88
CA GLY A 421 23.23 14.37 26.77
C GLY A 421 24.21 13.28 26.30
N LEU A 422 23.94 12.62 25.16
CA LEU A 422 24.73 11.51 24.61
C LEU A 422 25.66 11.93 23.45
N VAL A 423 25.71 13.23 23.10
CA VAL A 423 26.36 13.73 21.88
C VAL A 423 27.64 14.50 22.18
N ALA A 424 28.76 14.05 21.62
CA ALA A 424 29.90 14.92 21.38
C ALA A 424 29.62 15.82 20.16
N THR A 425 29.73 17.12 20.36
CA THR A 425 29.58 18.18 19.35
C THR A 425 30.39 17.89 18.08
N ARG A 426 29.74 17.47 16.99
CA ARG A 426 30.28 17.62 15.63
C ARG A 426 29.81 18.95 15.04
N THR A 427 30.78 19.67 14.51
CA THR A 427 30.65 20.98 13.86
C THR A 427 29.62 20.94 12.73
N GLY A 428 28.50 21.64 12.91
CA GLY A 428 27.40 21.74 11.94
C GLY A 428 26.01 21.80 12.59
N GLY A 429 25.80 21.08 13.70
CA GLY A 429 24.52 21.05 14.43
C GLY A 429 24.41 22.05 15.60
N LEU A 430 25.54 22.66 16.01
CA LEU A 430 25.56 23.63 17.11
C LEU A 430 24.78 24.91 16.78
N GLU A 431 24.82 25.36 15.52
CA GLU A 431 24.10 26.55 15.07
C GLU A 431 22.57 26.34 15.13
N GLU A 432 22.08 25.19 14.65
CA GLU A 432 20.67 24.80 14.77
C GLU A 432 20.24 24.71 16.22
N LEU A 433 21.03 24.02 17.05
CA LEU A 433 20.71 23.83 18.46
C LEU A 433 20.61 25.19 19.17
N LEU A 434 21.61 26.07 19.02
CA LEU A 434 21.60 27.38 19.68
C LEU A 434 20.46 28.27 19.18
N SER A 435 20.17 28.25 17.89
CA SER A 435 19.15 29.11 17.27
C SER A 435 17.73 28.65 17.60
N MET A 436 17.50 27.35 17.71
CA MET A 436 16.17 26.79 17.96
C MET A 436 15.87 26.65 19.46
N THR A 437 16.88 26.49 20.32
CA THR A 437 16.65 26.24 21.75
C THR A 437 15.93 27.42 22.41
N PRO A 438 14.75 27.22 23.02
CA PRO A 438 14.00 28.27 23.73
C PRO A 438 14.77 28.89 24.91
N PRO A 439 14.56 30.19 25.21
CA PRO A 439 15.23 30.90 26.29
C PRO A 439 15.18 30.19 27.65
N GLU A 440 14.01 29.66 28.02
CA GLU A 440 13.81 28.95 29.27
C GLU A 440 14.63 27.66 29.34
N GLN A 441 14.79 26.95 28.22
CA GLN A 441 15.59 25.73 28.14
C GLN A 441 17.10 26.05 28.16
N ARG A 442 17.52 27.17 27.56
CA ARG A 442 18.89 27.69 27.74
C ARG A 442 19.19 28.01 29.22
N GLY A 443 18.16 28.41 29.97
CA GLY A 443 18.19 28.60 31.43
C GLY A 443 18.11 27.30 32.25
N GLY A 444 18.02 26.13 31.61
CA GLY A 444 17.97 24.82 32.26
C GLY A 444 16.57 24.32 32.62
N ALA A 445 15.50 24.97 32.13
CA ALA A 445 14.15 24.42 32.27
C ALA A 445 13.96 23.15 31.42
N GLU A 446 13.11 22.25 31.89
CA GLU A 446 12.70 21.08 31.11
C GLU A 446 11.90 21.49 29.87
N PRO A 447 11.97 20.72 28.77
CA PRO A 447 11.17 20.97 27.58
C PRO A 447 9.67 21.04 27.89
N SER A 448 8.97 21.95 27.20
CA SER A 448 7.54 22.17 27.39
C SER A 448 6.82 22.37 26.05
N GLN A 449 5.49 22.31 26.06
CA GLN A 449 4.68 22.60 24.87
C GLN A 449 4.90 24.03 24.37
N ALA A 450 5.10 24.99 25.28
CA ALA A 450 5.46 26.37 24.93
C ALA A 450 6.87 26.47 24.32
N GLY A 451 7.78 25.58 24.70
CA GLY A 451 9.09 25.45 24.07
C GLY A 451 9.00 24.94 22.63
N ASP A 452 8.13 23.95 22.36
CA ASP A 452 7.85 23.48 21.00
C ASP A 452 7.30 24.60 20.10
N VAL A 453 6.44 25.47 20.66
CA VAL A 453 5.90 26.64 19.96
C VAL A 453 7.00 27.65 19.60
N TYR A 454 7.94 27.90 20.51
CA TYR A 454 9.09 28.75 20.22
C TYR A 454 9.97 28.18 19.11
N MET A 455 10.26 26.87 19.18
CA MET A 455 11.09 26.21 18.17
C MET A 455 10.46 26.26 16.78
N ILE A 456 9.14 26.02 16.66
CA ILE A 456 8.48 26.08 15.35
C ILE A 456 8.36 27.52 14.83
N GLY A 457 8.22 28.53 15.70
CA GLY A 457 8.29 29.94 15.32
C GLY A 457 9.67 30.34 14.80
N SER A 458 10.72 29.90 15.50
CA SER A 458 12.12 30.11 15.09
C SER A 458 12.44 29.43 13.76
N LEU A 459 11.93 28.21 13.57
CA LEU A 459 12.02 27.47 12.31
C LEU A 459 11.28 28.19 11.17
N TRP A 460 10.09 28.73 11.43
CA TRP A 460 9.32 29.48 10.45
C TRP A 460 10.07 30.73 9.98
N ALA A 461 10.60 31.51 10.93
CA ALA A 461 11.43 32.67 10.64
C ALA A 461 12.65 32.28 9.80
N ALA A 462 13.35 31.20 10.17
CA ALA A 462 14.54 30.73 9.47
C ALA A 462 14.24 30.27 8.04
N LEU A 463 13.10 29.60 7.81
CA LEU A 463 12.66 29.19 6.48
C LEU A 463 12.38 30.39 5.58
N LEU A 464 11.72 31.43 6.09
CA LEU A 464 11.43 32.64 5.32
C LEU A 464 12.71 33.39 4.95
N ALA A 465 13.60 33.59 5.91
CA ALA A 465 14.83 34.38 5.74
C ALA A 465 15.99 33.63 5.08
N GLY A 466 15.92 32.29 5.01
CA GLY A 466 16.99 31.44 4.49
C GLY A 466 18.25 31.37 5.36
N ARG A 467 18.18 31.80 6.63
CA ARG A 467 19.27 31.75 7.61
C ARG A 467 18.72 31.55 9.02
N PHE A 468 19.55 31.11 9.95
CA PHE A 468 19.17 30.99 11.35
C PHE A 468 19.14 32.35 12.06
N SER A 469 18.26 32.47 13.05
CA SER A 469 18.10 33.66 13.90
C SER A 469 17.99 34.99 13.12
N PRO A 470 17.10 35.10 12.12
CA PRO A 470 16.90 36.36 11.42
C PRO A 470 16.29 37.41 12.36
N ALA A 471 16.57 38.68 12.10
CA ALA A 471 15.88 39.76 12.78
C ALA A 471 14.43 39.86 12.27
N LEU A 472 13.50 40.25 13.16
CA LEU A 472 12.07 40.32 12.82
C LEU A 472 11.77 41.29 11.67
N ASP A 473 12.63 42.28 11.44
CA ASP A 473 12.51 43.21 10.32
C ASP A 473 12.80 42.57 8.96
N GLU A 474 13.52 41.46 8.94
CA GLU A 474 13.80 40.63 7.77
C GLU A 474 12.66 39.67 7.42
N ILE A 475 11.65 39.55 8.30
CA ILE A 475 10.48 38.71 8.09
C ILE A 475 9.38 39.51 7.34
N PRO A 476 8.74 38.93 6.32
CA PRO A 476 7.60 39.53 5.63
C PRO A 476 6.54 40.06 6.61
N ALA A 477 6.05 41.27 6.37
CA ALA A 477 5.17 41.97 7.30
C ALA A 477 3.90 41.16 7.68
N GLY A 478 3.36 40.37 6.75
CA GLY A 478 2.16 39.55 6.98
C GLY A 478 2.36 38.34 7.91
N GLU A 479 3.61 37.97 8.22
CA GLU A 479 3.92 36.86 9.14
C GLU A 479 4.62 37.31 10.43
N ARG A 480 5.07 38.57 10.48
CA ARG A 480 5.92 39.10 11.55
C ARG A 480 5.27 39.02 12.92
N ASP A 481 4.01 39.43 13.04
CA ASP A 481 3.31 39.49 14.33
C ASP A 481 3.06 38.10 14.90
N GLU A 482 2.66 37.14 14.06
CA GLU A 482 2.48 35.75 14.48
C GLU A 482 3.83 35.14 14.88
N ILE A 483 4.86 35.26 14.05
CA ILE A 483 6.20 34.75 14.38
C ILE A 483 6.71 35.36 15.69
N ALA A 484 6.53 36.68 15.90
CA ALA A 484 6.91 37.35 17.13
C ALA A 484 6.18 36.79 18.37
N ALA A 485 4.89 36.49 18.26
CA ALA A 485 4.13 35.86 19.34
C ALA A 485 4.60 34.43 19.66
N LEU A 486 5.05 33.68 18.65
CA LEU A 486 5.58 32.32 18.84
C LEU A 486 6.95 32.34 19.53
N ILE A 487 7.82 33.31 19.20
CA ILE A 487 9.18 33.41 19.72
C ILE A 487 9.31 34.33 20.94
N ASP A 488 8.20 34.62 21.64
CA ASP A 488 8.22 35.47 22.84
C ASP A 488 9.16 34.87 23.92
N GLU A 489 9.87 35.74 24.63
CA GLU A 489 10.79 35.35 25.70
C GLU A 489 10.03 34.73 26.89
N ASP A 490 8.81 35.16 27.18
CA ASP A 490 7.96 34.55 28.21
C ASP A 490 7.18 33.35 27.62
N PRO A 491 7.45 32.10 28.05
CA PRO A 491 6.73 30.92 27.57
C PRO A 491 5.22 30.98 27.86
N ARG A 492 4.76 31.80 28.82
CA ARG A 492 3.33 31.96 29.14
C ARG A 492 2.61 32.90 28.19
N ALA A 493 3.35 33.77 27.49
CA ALA A 493 2.80 34.68 26.49
C ALA A 493 2.57 33.98 25.13
N ARG A 494 3.21 32.82 24.91
CA ARG A 494 3.13 32.07 23.66
C ARG A 494 1.76 31.37 23.51
N PRO A 495 1.09 31.48 22.35
CA PRO A 495 -0.17 30.78 22.10
C PRO A 495 0.05 29.26 21.96
N GLY A 496 -1.00 28.48 22.19
CA GLY A 496 -0.93 27.01 22.05
C GLY A 496 -0.84 26.56 20.59
N ALA A 497 -0.23 25.40 20.30
CA ALA A 497 -0.08 24.89 18.92
C ALA A 497 -1.41 24.79 18.15
N ARG A 498 -2.49 24.34 18.81
CA ARG A 498 -3.84 24.27 18.22
C ARG A 498 -4.44 25.65 17.94
N GLU A 499 -4.15 26.62 18.80
CA GLU A 499 -4.64 27.99 18.65
C GLU A 499 -3.98 28.64 17.44
N ILE A 500 -2.66 28.54 17.32
CA ILE A 500 -1.89 29.03 16.16
C ILE A 500 -2.38 28.34 14.89
N LEU A 501 -2.51 27.01 14.91
CA LEU A 501 -3.03 26.26 13.77
C LEU A 501 -4.40 26.77 13.34
N THR A 502 -5.27 27.12 14.29
CA THR A 502 -6.59 27.69 14.00
C THR A 502 -6.46 29.08 13.36
N ARG A 503 -5.52 29.92 13.79
CA ARG A 503 -5.27 31.24 13.19
C ARG A 503 -4.67 31.13 11.79
N LEU A 504 -3.74 30.20 11.57
CA LEU A 504 -3.16 29.93 10.25
C LEU A 504 -4.15 29.25 9.29
N ARG A 505 -5.15 28.54 9.83
CA ARG A 505 -6.27 27.94 9.08
C ARG A 505 -7.51 28.84 9.04
N ALA A 506 -7.56 29.93 9.79
CA ALA A 506 -8.73 30.81 9.85
C ALA A 506 -8.93 31.47 8.48
N PRO A 507 -10.17 31.53 7.98
CA PRO A 507 -10.43 32.16 6.70
C PRO A 507 -10.11 33.65 6.84
N VAL A 508 -9.42 34.21 5.85
CA VAL A 508 -9.24 35.66 5.72
C VAL A 508 -10.65 36.29 5.72
N GLU A 509 -11.02 36.99 6.80
CA GLU A 509 -12.38 37.53 7.03
C GLU A 509 -12.75 38.68 6.07
N ASP A 510 -11.82 39.12 5.22
CA ASP A 510 -12.05 40.16 4.23
C ASP A 510 -11.48 39.76 2.85
N LEU A 511 -12.33 39.16 2.03
CA LEU A 511 -12.04 38.89 0.61
C LEU A 511 -11.80 40.17 -0.21
N SER A 512 -12.16 41.36 0.31
CA SER A 512 -12.03 42.63 -0.43
C SER A 512 -10.68 43.33 -0.25
N THR A 513 -9.89 42.97 0.76
CA THR A 513 -8.48 43.36 0.90
C THR A 513 -7.51 42.40 0.21
N LEU A 514 -7.97 41.19 -0.15
CA LEU A 514 -7.45 40.38 -1.26
C LEU A 514 -7.89 40.91 -2.65
N ALA A 515 -8.95 41.73 -2.70
CA ALA A 515 -9.47 42.38 -3.91
C ALA A 515 -8.98 43.83 -4.10
N GLY A 516 -7.81 44.17 -3.55
CA GLY A 516 -7.07 45.38 -3.88
C GLY A 516 -6.28 45.25 -5.18
N GLY A 517 -6.97 45.02 -6.31
CA GLY A 517 -6.47 45.40 -7.63
C GLY A 517 -5.83 44.33 -8.52
N GLY A 518 -6.52 43.23 -8.80
CA GLY A 518 -6.26 42.36 -9.96
C GLY A 518 -7.39 41.33 -10.10
N PRO A 519 -7.91 41.05 -11.31
CA PRO A 519 -9.08 40.19 -11.46
C PRO A 519 -8.78 38.76 -10.98
N SER A 520 -9.62 38.24 -10.08
CA SER A 520 -9.50 36.88 -9.53
C SER A 520 -9.74 35.79 -10.59
N PRO A 521 -8.95 34.70 -10.60
CA PRO A 521 -9.08 33.61 -11.58
C PRO A 521 -10.37 32.80 -11.47
N GLU A 522 -11.08 32.88 -10.34
CA GLU A 522 -12.25 32.04 -10.06
C GLU A 522 -13.50 32.41 -10.86
N ASP A 523 -13.65 33.67 -11.29
CA ASP A 523 -14.80 34.09 -12.10
C ASP A 523 -14.69 33.70 -13.59
N SER A 524 -13.48 33.40 -14.06
CA SER A 524 -13.22 32.87 -15.41
C SER A 524 -13.40 31.34 -15.51
N MET A 525 -13.56 30.65 -14.37
CA MET A 525 -13.42 29.19 -14.24
C MET A 525 -14.75 28.43 -14.14
N ARG A 526 -15.90 29.10 -14.26
CA ARG A 526 -17.23 28.44 -14.34
C ARG A 526 -17.63 28.11 -15.77
N GLY A 527 -16.75 27.41 -16.49
CA GLY A 527 -17.10 26.72 -17.74
C GLY A 527 -17.43 25.24 -17.47
N PRO A 528 -18.26 24.59 -18.30
CA PRO A 528 -18.64 23.20 -18.11
C PRO A 528 -17.40 22.28 -18.13
N ALA A 529 -17.19 21.54 -17.03
CA ALA A 529 -16.04 20.67 -16.83
C ALA A 529 -16.01 19.53 -17.86
N ARG A 530 -15.03 19.56 -18.77
CA ARG A 530 -14.60 18.38 -19.53
C ARG A 530 -13.48 17.70 -18.75
N ILE A 531 -13.68 16.43 -18.42
CA ILE A 531 -12.66 15.55 -17.84
C ILE A 531 -11.54 15.38 -18.88
N ASP A 532 -10.29 15.68 -18.51
CA ASP A 532 -9.12 15.53 -19.40
C ASP A 532 -8.81 14.02 -19.56
N PRO A 533 -8.84 13.46 -20.78
CA PRO A 533 -8.65 12.02 -21.01
C PRO A 533 -7.23 11.50 -20.75
N ARG A 534 -6.31 12.35 -20.28
CA ARG A 534 -4.89 12.03 -20.00
C ARG A 534 -4.61 11.55 -18.57
N LEU A 535 -5.61 11.58 -17.69
CA LEU A 535 -5.47 11.23 -16.27
C LEU A 535 -5.30 9.70 -16.11
N GLY A 536 -4.29 9.27 -15.33
CA GLY A 536 -4.15 7.89 -14.86
C GLY A 536 -3.15 6.96 -15.58
N ARG A 537 -2.37 7.42 -16.58
CA ARG A 537 -1.27 6.62 -17.17
C ARG A 537 -0.07 7.49 -17.55
N ALA A 538 1.14 6.93 -17.48
CA ALA A 538 2.34 7.56 -18.03
C ALA A 538 2.16 7.74 -19.55
N VAL A 539 2.64 8.86 -20.08
CA VAL A 539 2.42 9.24 -21.49
C VAL A 539 3.76 9.35 -22.19
N ASP A 540 3.88 8.71 -23.35
CA ASP A 540 5.00 8.89 -24.26
C ASP A 540 4.69 10.07 -25.21
N VAL A 541 5.57 11.07 -25.22
CA VAL A 541 5.42 12.33 -25.96
C VAL A 541 6.63 12.56 -26.84
N ILE A 542 6.39 12.86 -28.12
CA ILE A 542 7.47 13.19 -29.04
C ILE A 542 7.67 14.71 -29.04
N ALA A 543 8.87 15.17 -28.71
CA ALA A 543 9.24 16.58 -28.72
C ALA A 543 9.18 17.15 -30.14
N ALA A 544 8.60 18.34 -30.29
CA ALA A 544 8.44 19.03 -31.56
C ALA A 544 9.78 19.47 -32.15
N ASP A 545 9.80 19.67 -33.47
CA ASP A 545 11.01 20.09 -34.19
C ASP A 545 11.58 21.44 -33.72
N SER A 546 10.75 22.24 -33.05
CA SER A 546 11.12 23.51 -32.45
C SER A 546 12.11 23.36 -31.31
N TRP A 547 12.16 22.22 -30.61
CA TRP A 547 13.10 21.97 -29.52
C TRP A 547 14.46 21.53 -30.05
N THR A 548 15.51 22.25 -29.70
CA THR A 548 16.90 21.86 -29.98
C THR A 548 17.34 20.72 -29.07
N ASP A 549 18.28 19.89 -29.53
CA ASP A 549 18.81 18.79 -28.71
C ASP A 549 19.42 19.30 -27.39
N THR A 550 20.05 20.48 -27.42
CA THR A 550 20.58 21.15 -26.22
C THR A 550 19.48 21.53 -25.22
N GLU A 551 18.35 22.10 -25.67
CA GLU A 551 17.22 22.42 -24.77
C GLU A 551 16.61 21.15 -24.17
N LEU A 552 16.51 20.07 -24.94
CA LEU A 552 15.98 18.79 -24.47
C LEU A 552 16.91 18.12 -23.44
N ASP A 553 18.23 18.21 -23.65
CA ASP A 553 19.25 17.71 -22.70
C ASP A 553 19.21 18.49 -21.39
N LEU A 554 19.05 19.82 -21.47
CA LEU A 554 18.86 20.67 -20.30
C LEU A 554 17.54 20.36 -19.59
N LEU A 555 16.46 20.07 -20.32
CA LEU A 555 15.17 19.71 -19.71
C LEU A 555 15.25 18.40 -18.90
N CYS A 556 16.07 17.43 -19.34
CA CYS A 556 16.26 16.16 -18.61
C CYS A 556 17.10 16.31 -17.33
N THR A 557 17.98 17.32 -17.32
CA THR A 557 18.81 17.65 -16.15
C THR A 557 18.12 18.68 -15.24
N ALA A 558 16.92 19.14 -15.63
CA ALA A 558 16.13 20.07 -14.86
C ALA A 558 15.62 19.47 -13.55
N ARG A 559 15.86 20.19 -12.46
CA ARG A 559 15.36 19.91 -11.12
C ARG A 559 14.47 21.06 -10.68
N ASN A 560 13.22 21.04 -11.12
CA ASN A 560 12.20 22.00 -10.69
C ASN A 560 10.95 21.26 -10.19
N PRO A 561 10.47 21.55 -8.97
CA PRO A 561 9.36 20.84 -8.34
C PRO A 561 8.00 21.10 -9.01
N TRP A 562 7.90 22.09 -9.88
CA TRP A 562 6.69 22.36 -10.66
C TRP A 562 6.70 21.62 -11.99
N LEU A 563 7.83 21.07 -12.42
CA LEU A 563 7.94 20.37 -13.68
C LEU A 563 7.31 18.97 -13.56
N GLN A 564 6.50 18.57 -14.54
CA GLN A 564 6.05 17.19 -14.66
C GLN A 564 7.27 16.26 -14.73
N ASN A 565 7.24 15.17 -13.96
CA ASN A 565 8.38 14.26 -13.88
C ASN A 565 8.63 13.56 -15.22
N ILE A 566 9.88 13.59 -15.67
CA ILE A 566 10.38 12.81 -16.80
C ILE A 566 10.84 11.45 -16.24
N LEU A 567 10.24 10.38 -16.74
CA LEU A 567 10.58 9.01 -16.33
C LEU A 567 11.68 8.43 -17.22
N ASP A 568 11.67 8.74 -18.52
CA ASP A 568 12.66 8.26 -19.49
C ASP A 568 12.71 9.17 -20.73
N ARG A 569 13.81 9.13 -21.48
CA ARG A 569 13.96 9.80 -22.78
C ARG A 569 14.79 8.97 -23.75
N GLU A 570 14.25 8.73 -24.94
CA GLU A 570 14.95 8.09 -26.06
C GLU A 570 14.94 9.02 -27.28
N GLY A 571 16.06 9.71 -27.52
CA GLY A 571 16.16 10.73 -28.57
C GLY A 571 15.21 11.91 -28.32
N ARG A 572 14.13 12.01 -29.08
CA ARG A 572 13.08 13.03 -28.91
C ARG A 572 11.79 12.50 -28.27
N VAL A 573 11.75 11.21 -27.92
CA VAL A 573 10.61 10.60 -27.24
C VAL A 573 10.82 10.70 -25.73
N PHE A 574 9.87 11.31 -25.01
CA PHE A 574 9.86 11.47 -23.57
C PHE A 574 8.75 10.65 -22.95
N ARG A 575 9.07 9.80 -21.97
CA ARG A 575 8.09 9.17 -21.11
C ARG A 575 7.87 10.03 -19.88
N LEU A 576 6.64 10.50 -19.68
CA LEU A 576 6.28 11.42 -18.60
C LEU A 576 5.39 10.72 -17.57
N ALA A 577 5.53 11.11 -16.30
CA ALA A 577 4.71 10.59 -15.22
C ALA A 577 3.23 10.92 -15.40
N ALA A 578 2.36 10.01 -14.96
CA ALA A 578 0.92 10.21 -14.94
C ALA A 578 0.53 11.34 -14.00
N TRP A 579 -0.50 12.11 -14.36
CA TRP A 579 -1.12 13.06 -13.45
C TRP A 579 -2.00 12.33 -12.42
N PRO A 580 -1.90 12.67 -11.12
CA PRO A 580 -2.80 12.15 -10.08
C PRO A 580 -4.27 12.47 -10.34
N ASP A 581 -5.17 11.67 -9.78
CA ASP A 581 -6.61 11.90 -9.88
C ASP A 581 -7.00 13.27 -9.30
N GLY A 582 -7.91 13.97 -9.99
CA GLY A 582 -8.38 15.31 -9.61
C GLY A 582 -7.52 16.47 -10.13
N CYS A 583 -6.46 16.21 -10.90
CA CYS A 583 -5.76 17.25 -11.63
C CYS A 583 -6.60 17.80 -12.79
N ARG A 584 -6.46 19.10 -13.08
CA ARG A 584 -7.17 19.79 -14.17
C ARG A 584 -6.29 20.80 -14.87
N THR A 585 -6.43 20.91 -16.18
CA THR A 585 -5.65 21.83 -17.02
C THR A 585 -6.35 23.18 -17.12
N LEU A 586 -5.62 24.31 -17.17
CA LEU A 586 -6.23 25.61 -17.41
C LEU A 586 -6.60 25.79 -18.90
N ASP A 587 -7.49 26.75 -19.20
CA ASP A 587 -7.79 27.11 -20.60
C ASP A 587 -6.54 27.72 -21.24
N ALA A 588 -6.27 27.37 -22.51
CA ALA A 588 -5.12 27.86 -23.28
C ALA A 588 -5.07 29.39 -23.36
N ALA A 589 -6.23 30.05 -23.36
CA ALA A 589 -6.35 31.51 -23.37
C ALA A 589 -5.99 32.18 -22.02
N THR A 590 -5.79 31.40 -20.95
CA THR A 590 -5.42 31.91 -19.62
C THR A 590 -4.00 32.48 -19.64
N SER A 591 -3.83 33.71 -19.14
CA SER A 591 -2.51 34.35 -19.08
C SER A 591 -1.63 33.71 -18.01
N TRP A 592 -0.75 32.80 -18.43
CA TRP A 592 0.17 32.10 -17.53
C TRP A 592 1.15 33.04 -16.82
N ALA A 593 1.55 34.15 -17.46
CA ALA A 593 2.50 35.13 -16.90
C ALA A 593 1.92 35.90 -15.70
N SER A 594 0.60 35.84 -15.49
CA SER A 594 -0.06 36.37 -14.29
C SER A 594 -0.14 35.35 -13.14
N LEU A 595 0.19 34.08 -13.42
CA LEU A 595 0.05 32.95 -12.49
C LEU A 595 1.40 32.43 -11.99
N LEU A 596 2.47 32.56 -12.78
CA LEU A 596 3.81 32.09 -12.46
C LEU A 596 4.84 33.19 -12.76
N ASP A 597 5.70 33.50 -11.79
CA ASP A 597 6.86 34.38 -12.00
C ASP A 597 7.86 33.67 -12.94
N PRO A 598 8.34 34.32 -14.02
CA PRO A 598 9.37 33.74 -14.88
C PRO A 598 10.65 33.30 -14.14
N LEU A 599 11.01 33.92 -13.01
CA LEU A 599 12.13 33.51 -12.16
C LEU A 599 11.88 32.18 -11.42
N ALA A 600 10.63 31.79 -11.22
CA ALA A 600 10.30 30.51 -10.62
C ALA A 600 10.43 29.32 -11.60
N LEU A 601 10.78 29.61 -12.85
CA LEU A 601 11.22 28.68 -13.88
C LEU A 601 12.75 28.57 -13.94
N GLU A 602 13.45 28.78 -12.82
CA GLU A 602 14.82 28.28 -12.69
C GLU A 602 14.76 26.74 -12.67
N LEU A 603 15.22 26.14 -13.76
CA LEU A 603 14.96 24.73 -14.05
C LEU A 603 16.16 23.85 -13.71
N LEU A 604 17.39 24.36 -13.60
CA LEU A 604 18.62 23.62 -13.30
C LEU A 604 19.20 24.01 -11.91
N ASP A 605 19.52 23.05 -11.04
CA ASP A 605 20.14 23.26 -9.71
C ASP A 605 21.68 23.05 -9.76
N PRO A 606 22.51 23.99 -9.25
CA PRO A 606 23.98 23.84 -9.24
C PRO A 606 24.54 22.75 -8.30
N GLY A 607 23.77 22.25 -7.34
CA GLY A 607 24.32 21.45 -6.23
C GLY A 607 24.09 19.94 -6.35
N GLY A 608 25.00 19.19 -6.99
CA GLY A 608 24.91 17.73 -6.83
C GLY A 608 25.85 16.80 -7.61
N GLU A 609 26.51 17.22 -8.70
CA GLU A 609 27.28 16.28 -9.51
C GLU A 609 28.79 16.58 -9.56
N PRO A 610 29.67 15.54 -9.60
CA PRO A 610 31.12 15.71 -9.62
C PRO A 610 31.70 16.43 -10.85
N ASN A 611 30.85 16.76 -11.83
CA ASN A 611 31.21 17.44 -13.09
C ASN A 611 30.27 18.62 -13.41
N ALA A 612 29.66 19.24 -12.40
CA ALA A 612 28.76 20.38 -12.62
C ALA A 612 29.50 21.51 -13.39
N PRO A 613 28.88 22.11 -14.44
CA PRO A 613 29.48 23.22 -15.16
C PRO A 613 29.81 24.39 -14.23
N GLU A 614 30.80 25.21 -14.60
CA GLU A 614 31.17 26.40 -13.85
C GLU A 614 29.93 27.29 -13.56
N PRO A 615 29.91 28.06 -12.46
CA PRO A 615 28.73 28.82 -12.03
C PRO A 615 28.14 29.76 -13.09
N GLU A 616 28.95 30.22 -14.06
CA GLU A 616 28.50 31.04 -15.19
C GLU A 616 27.81 30.22 -16.29
N ASP A 617 28.33 29.02 -16.60
CA ASP A 617 27.76 28.13 -17.61
C ASP A 617 26.38 27.62 -17.19
N LEU A 618 26.20 27.34 -15.89
CA LEU A 618 24.92 26.88 -15.35
C LEU A 618 23.86 28.00 -15.27
N ARG A 619 24.29 29.25 -15.10
CA ARG A 619 23.42 30.44 -15.24
C ARG A 619 22.96 30.62 -16.68
N LEU A 620 23.89 30.51 -17.64
CA LEU A 620 23.56 30.62 -19.06
C LEU A 620 22.63 29.49 -19.51
N ALA A 621 22.86 28.27 -19.04
CA ALA A 621 22.00 27.11 -19.30
C ALA A 621 20.59 27.29 -18.70
N ASN A 622 20.48 27.83 -17.48
CA ASN A 622 19.19 28.17 -16.87
C ASN A 622 18.44 29.25 -17.65
N VAL A 623 19.14 30.30 -18.11
CA VAL A 623 18.54 31.35 -18.95
C VAL A 623 18.03 30.75 -20.26
N THR A 624 18.84 29.93 -20.92
CA THR A 624 18.50 29.27 -22.19
C THR A 624 17.25 28.39 -22.03
N LEU A 625 17.24 27.52 -21.02
CA LEU A 625 16.11 26.62 -20.79
C LEU A 625 14.83 27.37 -20.38
N ARG A 626 14.96 28.42 -19.56
CA ARG A 626 13.83 29.28 -19.18
C ARG A 626 13.23 30.00 -20.39
N GLU A 627 14.05 30.56 -21.27
CA GLU A 627 13.57 31.18 -22.51
C GLU A 627 12.89 30.17 -23.43
N ALA A 628 13.43 28.95 -23.51
CA ALA A 628 12.83 27.86 -24.27
C ALA A 628 11.43 27.47 -23.75
N VAL A 629 11.27 27.35 -22.42
CA VAL A 629 9.98 27.00 -21.80
C VAL A 629 8.99 28.16 -21.88
N THR A 630 9.40 29.38 -21.52
CA THR A 630 8.52 30.56 -21.51
C THR A 630 7.99 30.91 -22.90
N SER A 631 8.80 30.75 -23.96
CA SER A 631 8.36 30.98 -25.35
C SER A 631 7.31 29.99 -25.86
N ARG A 632 7.20 28.81 -25.21
CA ARG A 632 6.27 27.72 -25.58
C ARG A 632 5.10 27.57 -24.60
N MET A 633 5.07 28.37 -23.54
CA MET A 633 4.04 28.34 -22.50
C MET A 633 2.72 28.99 -22.94
N ASP A 634 1.61 28.35 -22.56
CA ASP A 634 0.28 28.95 -22.49
C ASP A 634 -0.48 28.43 -21.26
N GLY A 635 -1.73 28.87 -21.07
CA GLY A 635 -2.54 28.40 -19.94
C GLY A 635 -2.71 26.88 -19.89
N ALA A 636 -2.80 26.21 -21.04
CA ALA A 636 -2.97 24.76 -21.11
C ALA A 636 -1.69 23.98 -20.78
N ALA A 637 -0.53 24.65 -20.70
CA ALA A 637 0.69 24.08 -20.16
C ALA A 637 0.73 24.12 -18.61
N ILE A 638 -0.31 24.62 -17.95
CA ILE A 638 -0.44 24.64 -16.49
C ILE A 638 -1.53 23.65 -16.06
N VAL A 639 -1.13 22.70 -15.22
CA VAL A 639 -2.01 21.76 -14.52
C VAL A 639 -2.17 22.20 -13.08
N VAL A 640 -3.43 22.23 -12.63
CA VAL A 640 -3.80 22.45 -11.23
C VAL A 640 -4.05 21.09 -10.58
N THR A 641 -3.32 20.76 -9.52
CA THR A 641 -3.53 19.51 -8.79
C THR A 641 -4.85 19.52 -8.02
N ALA A 642 -5.29 18.36 -7.51
CA ALA A 642 -6.47 18.28 -6.64
C ALA A 642 -6.35 19.15 -5.36
N ALA A 643 -5.11 19.47 -4.96
CA ALA A 643 -4.79 20.36 -3.84
C ALA A 643 -4.72 21.85 -4.24
N GLY A 644 -4.92 22.19 -5.51
CA GLY A 644 -4.88 23.57 -6.01
C GLY A 644 -3.49 24.08 -6.39
N GLU A 645 -2.47 23.22 -6.44
CA GLU A 645 -1.10 23.59 -6.78
C GLU A 645 -0.90 23.69 -8.30
N LEU A 646 -0.05 24.60 -8.77
CA LEU A 646 0.27 24.77 -10.20
C LEU A 646 1.49 23.94 -10.58
N MET A 647 1.38 23.17 -11.66
CA MET A 647 2.44 22.36 -12.25
C MET A 647 2.54 22.63 -13.75
N LEU A 648 3.75 22.49 -14.30
CA LEU A 648 4.07 22.64 -15.71
C LEU A 648 3.90 21.30 -16.41
N ALA A 649 3.02 21.28 -17.41
CA ALA A 649 2.68 20.12 -18.18
C ALA A 649 3.66 19.90 -19.34
N LEU A 650 4.67 19.06 -19.12
CA LEU A 650 5.67 18.74 -20.14
C LEU A 650 5.05 18.07 -21.36
N ASP A 651 3.99 17.28 -21.17
CA ASP A 651 3.26 16.65 -22.27
C ASP A 651 2.63 17.67 -23.23
N ARG A 652 2.40 18.91 -22.77
CA ARG A 652 1.94 20.05 -23.57
C ARG A 652 3.08 20.91 -24.09
N LEU A 653 4.12 21.12 -23.29
CA LEU A 653 5.27 21.94 -23.68
C LEU A 653 6.12 21.29 -24.77
N LEU A 654 6.34 19.97 -24.68
CA LEU A 654 7.16 19.23 -25.64
C LEU A 654 6.50 19.14 -27.02
N THR A 655 5.17 19.23 -27.12
CA THR A 655 4.46 19.10 -28.41
C THR A 655 4.36 20.40 -29.21
N ARG A 656 5.01 21.48 -28.73
CA ARG A 656 5.05 22.82 -29.31
C ARG A 656 6.48 23.20 -29.59
#